data_AF-A0A497J9V2-F1
#
_entry.id   AF-A0A497J9V2-F1
#
_cell.length_a   1.000
_cell.length_b   1.000
_cell.length_c   1.000
_cell.angle_alpha   90.00
_cell.angle_beta   90.00
_cell.angle_gamma   90.00
#
_symmetry.space_group_name_H-M   'P 1'
#
loop_
_entity.id
_entity.type
_entity.pdbx_description
1 polymer ?
#
loop_
_entity_poly.entity_id
_entity_poly.type
_entity_poly.pdbx_seq_one_letter_code
_entity_poly.pdbx_strand_id
1 'polypeptide(L)'
;MNDYFSKLQEEVLRAYRIAERARAKGFDPELKPEVPLAKDMAARVEGLVGPEGIAERIRELSKDHDKEEMAIILAKEIVEGKFHFEKFHLDEISQRERISEQALRTSLAVLTEGIVAAPLEGIVKTKIKKNQDGSSYLAIYFAGPIRSAGGSAQALAVLIGDYIRINLGLDRYKPTREEIERFVEEVDLYNAEAARLQYLPNPEEIRIAISNIPVEITGEGTEKIEVTGYRNLERIETNQLRGGAVLVLAEGVLQKAPKIIKHMKKFNLRWEWLEELASLRAGKKEEEEWEGESEIKIQPNYKYIKDLIAGRPVLSYPSEKGGLRLRYGRCRTSGFASACLHPATMVILDNFIAVGTQLKTERPGKAVAISACDTIEPPIVKLKDGSVVRVESVEQAEKIKNKIKEILFLGDILISYGDFLENNHVLVPSGYVEEWWEQEVERKGGKVGQTPTPEEALKISEELEVPLHPRYTYFFGNVTKEDLRELATWLCKGEIKNDYLEVEKSKEKRILEILCVPHEVKGNKVIIREYKPLLRVLGLLNDPQGSFKKFMEAYERAENPLQLVNSFGITVRDKAPTYIGARMGRPEKAKERKMQPPVNVLFPIGQAGGRTRDIKKAAQRNYVEVEVARRVCENGNEVTFKTLCPKCGRKTRYEKAEKRKIEIKELLNKAIQHVGNSSNDLKGVMGMTSEFKIPEPLEKGILRSKHRVYVFKDGTARFDATDLP
;
A
#
# COMPACT_ATOMS: atom_id res chain seq x y z
N MET A 1 12.72 27.09 5.58
CA MET A 1 11.47 26.39 5.21
C MET A 1 10.43 27.34 4.62
N ASN A 2 10.15 28.50 5.25
CA ASN A 2 9.22 29.50 4.68
C ASN A 2 9.64 29.99 3.29
N ASP A 3 10.93 30.25 3.04
CA ASP A 3 11.42 30.65 1.72
C ASP A 3 11.17 29.58 0.64
N TYR A 4 11.31 28.30 1.02
CA TYR A 4 11.02 27.17 0.13
C TYR A 4 9.54 27.15 -0.29
N PHE A 5 8.62 27.26 0.67
CA PHE A 5 7.18 27.32 0.36
C PHE A 5 6.81 28.58 -0.40
N SER A 6 7.43 29.72 -0.09
CA SER A 6 7.20 30.98 -0.80
C SER A 6 7.60 30.87 -2.26
N LYS A 7 8.76 30.26 -2.55
CA LYS A 7 9.23 30.00 -3.91
C LYS A 7 8.32 29.06 -4.68
N LEU A 8 7.85 27.97 -4.04
CA LEU A 8 6.88 27.06 -4.67
C LEU A 8 5.56 27.78 -4.98
N GLN A 9 5.06 28.58 -4.03
CA GLN A 9 3.83 29.33 -4.22
C GLN A 9 3.96 30.34 -5.37
N GLU A 10 5.10 31.03 -5.48
CA GLU A 10 5.35 31.97 -6.58
C GLU A 10 5.31 31.28 -7.94
N GLU A 11 5.98 30.13 -8.09
CA GLU A 11 5.99 29.35 -9.34
C GLU A 11 4.61 28.74 -9.66
N VAL A 12 3.87 28.26 -8.64
CA VAL A 12 2.49 27.79 -8.82
C VAL A 12 1.59 28.92 -9.31
N LEU A 13 1.65 30.10 -8.69
CA LEU A 13 0.87 31.26 -9.11
C LEU A 13 1.27 31.74 -10.50
N ARG A 14 2.56 31.67 -10.85
CA ARG A 14 3.03 31.96 -12.20
C ARG A 14 2.42 31.02 -13.24
N ALA A 15 2.41 29.71 -12.97
CA ALA A 15 1.77 28.72 -13.83
C ALA A 15 0.25 28.96 -13.93
N TYR A 16 -0.40 29.27 -12.81
CA TYR A 16 -1.84 29.55 -12.75
C TYR A 16 -2.22 30.77 -13.60
N ARG A 17 -1.46 31.88 -13.51
CA ARG A 17 -1.67 33.08 -14.37
C ARG A 17 -1.53 32.79 -15.86
N ILE A 18 -0.68 31.84 -16.25
CA ILE A 18 -0.59 31.39 -17.65
C ILE A 18 -1.86 30.63 -18.03
N ALA A 19 -2.32 29.71 -17.17
CA ALA A 19 -3.54 28.95 -17.39
C ALA A 19 -4.78 29.85 -17.47
N GLU A 20 -4.92 30.84 -16.59
CA GLU A 20 -6.02 31.82 -16.62
C GLU A 20 -6.07 32.60 -17.94
N ARG A 21 -4.92 33.14 -18.39
CA ARG A 21 -4.83 33.84 -19.68
C ARG A 21 -5.15 32.94 -20.86
N ALA A 22 -4.80 31.65 -20.80
CA ALA A 22 -5.12 30.69 -21.84
C ALA A 22 -6.62 30.34 -21.85
N ARG A 23 -7.20 30.03 -20.68
CA ARG A 23 -8.62 29.68 -20.52
C ARG A 23 -9.55 30.84 -20.89
N ALA A 24 -9.17 32.07 -20.56
CA ALA A 24 -9.93 33.28 -20.91
C ALA A 24 -10.13 33.47 -22.42
N LYS A 25 -9.31 32.84 -23.28
CA LYS A 25 -9.50 32.86 -24.75
C LYS A 25 -10.72 32.04 -25.22
N GLY A 26 -11.30 31.20 -24.35
CA GLY A 26 -12.54 30.47 -24.62
C GLY A 26 -12.44 29.33 -25.65
N PHE A 27 -11.23 28.78 -25.84
CA PHE A 27 -11.03 27.56 -26.64
C PHE A 27 -11.35 26.26 -25.89
N ASP A 28 -11.43 26.33 -24.56
CA ASP A 28 -11.67 25.20 -23.66
C ASP A 28 -13.11 25.23 -23.10
N PRO A 29 -13.60 24.14 -22.46
CA PRO A 29 -14.96 24.07 -21.90
C PRO A 29 -15.27 25.19 -20.90
N GLU A 30 -14.29 25.57 -20.08
CA GLU A 30 -14.39 26.61 -19.05
C GLU A 30 -13.44 27.78 -19.32
N LEU A 31 -13.87 28.99 -18.94
CA LEU A 31 -13.11 30.24 -19.08
C LEU A 31 -12.07 30.48 -17.97
N LYS A 32 -12.07 29.63 -16.94
CA LYS A 32 -11.11 29.65 -15.84
C LYS A 32 -10.48 28.27 -15.66
N PRO A 33 -9.32 28.16 -14.99
CA PRO A 33 -8.76 26.86 -14.63
C PRO A 33 -9.72 26.08 -13.73
N GLU A 34 -9.91 24.80 -14.04
CA GLU A 34 -10.86 23.90 -13.34
C GLU A 34 -10.23 23.19 -12.13
N VAL A 35 -8.93 23.37 -11.91
CA VAL A 35 -8.22 22.85 -10.73
C VAL A 35 -8.04 24.00 -9.74
N PRO A 36 -8.82 24.06 -8.64
CA PRO A 36 -8.67 25.11 -7.64
C PRO A 36 -7.37 24.93 -6.84
N LEU A 37 -6.77 26.06 -6.41
CA LEU A 37 -5.63 26.04 -5.50
C LEU A 37 -6.14 25.97 -4.06
N ALA A 38 -5.63 25.04 -3.27
CA ALA A 38 -5.92 24.92 -1.85
C ALA A 38 -4.61 24.91 -1.04
N LYS A 39 -4.57 25.66 0.06
CA LYS A 39 -3.37 25.80 0.91
C LYS A 39 -3.20 24.65 1.90
N ASP A 40 -4.30 24.13 2.41
CA ASP A 40 -4.34 23.12 3.47
C ASP A 40 -5.50 22.13 3.24
N MET A 41 -5.56 21.11 4.10
CA MET A 41 -6.63 20.10 4.09
C MET A 41 -8.01 20.74 4.28
N ALA A 42 -8.12 21.74 5.16
CA ALA A 42 -9.37 22.46 5.41
C ALA A 42 -9.91 23.16 4.14
N ALA A 43 -9.06 23.90 3.43
CA ALA A 43 -9.42 24.54 2.17
C ALA A 43 -9.72 23.52 1.06
N ARG A 44 -9.06 22.35 1.06
CA ARG A 44 -9.41 21.25 0.14
C ARG A 44 -10.81 20.72 0.41
N VAL A 45 -11.15 20.45 1.67
CA VAL A 45 -12.48 19.95 2.06
C VAL A 45 -13.56 20.95 1.65
N GLU A 46 -13.40 22.22 2.01
CA GLU A 46 -14.34 23.28 1.63
C GLU A 46 -14.47 23.42 0.11
N GLY A 47 -13.36 23.47 -0.61
CA GLY A 47 -13.37 23.60 -2.07
C GLY A 47 -13.90 22.37 -2.82
N LEU A 48 -13.81 21.17 -2.23
CA LEU A 48 -14.27 19.93 -2.84
C LEU A 48 -15.75 19.67 -2.58
N VAL A 49 -16.19 19.79 -1.33
CA VAL A 49 -17.53 19.39 -0.91
C VAL A 49 -18.26 20.45 -0.12
N GLY A 50 -17.61 21.51 0.36
CA GLY A 50 -18.21 22.50 1.26
C GLY A 50 -18.57 21.91 2.64
N PRO A 51 -19.50 22.52 3.39
CA PRO A 51 -20.18 23.79 3.10
C PRO A 51 -19.25 25.00 3.28
N GLU A 52 -19.70 26.19 2.86
CA GLU A 52 -18.96 27.44 3.06
C GLU A 52 -18.74 27.71 4.57
N GLY A 53 -17.53 28.13 4.93
CA GLY A 53 -17.11 28.37 6.32
C GLY A 53 -16.58 27.12 7.04
N ILE A 54 -16.69 25.93 6.46
CA ILE A 54 -16.22 24.69 7.10
C ILE A 54 -14.71 24.69 7.32
N ALA A 55 -13.92 25.35 6.46
CA ALA A 55 -12.47 25.33 6.56
C ALA A 55 -11.96 26.00 7.84
N GLU A 56 -12.58 27.10 8.27
CA GLU A 56 -12.22 27.76 9.53
C GLU A 56 -12.48 26.83 10.71
N ARG A 57 -13.65 26.18 10.73
CA ARG A 57 -14.00 25.23 11.77
C ARG A 57 -13.08 24.01 11.81
N ILE A 58 -12.68 23.47 10.66
CA ILE A 58 -11.70 22.38 10.57
C ILE A 58 -10.35 22.81 11.19
N ARG A 59 -9.88 24.03 10.90
CA ARG A 59 -8.61 24.54 11.48
C ARG A 59 -8.69 24.71 12.99
N GLU A 60 -9.84 25.12 13.51
CA GLU A 60 -10.07 25.19 14.96
C GLU A 60 -9.99 23.81 15.59
N LEU A 61 -10.77 22.85 15.08
CA LEU A 61 -10.84 21.50 15.67
C LEU A 61 -9.51 20.74 15.53
N SER A 62 -8.73 20.99 14.47
CA SER A 62 -7.45 20.30 14.25
C SER A 62 -6.37 20.56 15.29
N LYS A 63 -6.57 21.54 16.18
CA LYS A 63 -5.65 21.84 17.29
C LYS A 63 -5.76 20.80 18.40
N ASP A 64 -6.98 20.33 18.66
CA ASP A 64 -7.31 19.53 19.85
C ASP A 64 -7.87 18.13 19.51
N HIS A 65 -8.17 17.87 18.24
CA HIS A 65 -8.81 16.62 17.80
C HIS A 65 -8.07 15.95 16.65
N ASP A 66 -8.08 14.61 16.65
CA ASP A 66 -7.67 13.80 15.50
C ASP A 66 -8.71 13.88 14.35
N LYS A 67 -8.35 13.36 13.17
CA LYS A 67 -9.18 13.50 11.96
C LYS A 67 -10.52 12.79 12.11
N GLU A 68 -10.51 11.64 12.76
CA GLU A 68 -11.68 10.83 13.03
C GLU A 68 -12.67 11.54 13.95
N GLU A 69 -12.17 12.16 15.03
CA GLU A 69 -12.99 12.96 15.94
C GLU A 69 -13.52 14.22 15.28
N MET A 70 -12.68 14.94 14.53
CA MET A 70 -13.10 16.11 13.76
C MET A 70 -14.26 15.77 12.82
N ALA A 71 -14.15 14.68 12.06
CA ALA A 71 -15.17 14.25 11.11
C ALA A 71 -16.53 14.02 11.81
N ILE A 72 -16.53 13.36 12.98
CA ILE A 72 -17.77 13.08 13.73
C ILE A 72 -18.37 14.37 14.32
N ILE A 73 -17.55 15.27 14.87
CA ILE A 73 -17.99 16.56 15.41
C ILE A 73 -18.62 17.42 14.30
N LEU A 74 -17.93 17.55 13.16
CA LEU A 74 -18.41 18.33 12.02
C LEU A 74 -19.71 17.79 11.44
N ALA A 75 -19.87 16.46 11.38
CA ALA A 75 -21.12 15.85 10.94
C ALA A 75 -22.31 16.33 11.77
N LYS A 76 -22.16 16.39 13.10
CA LYS A 76 -23.18 16.90 14.01
C LYS A 76 -23.44 18.38 13.82
N GLU A 77 -22.40 19.20 13.75
CA GLU A 77 -22.55 20.66 13.59
C GLU A 77 -23.27 21.02 12.28
N ILE A 78 -23.02 20.26 11.21
CA ILE A 78 -23.72 20.39 9.92
C ILE A 78 -25.20 20.04 10.07
N VAL A 79 -25.52 18.92 10.74
CA VAL A 79 -26.90 18.47 10.98
C VAL A 79 -27.68 19.41 11.91
N GLU A 80 -27.02 20.00 12.90
CA GLU A 80 -27.59 21.00 13.82
C GLU A 80 -27.82 22.37 13.15
N GLY A 81 -27.42 22.54 11.89
CA GLY A 81 -27.63 23.77 11.13
C GLY A 81 -26.68 24.91 11.49
N LYS A 82 -25.47 24.61 12.00
CA LYS A 82 -24.46 25.64 12.33
C LYS A 82 -23.80 26.28 11.10
N PHE A 83 -24.03 25.73 9.91
CA PHE A 83 -23.47 26.21 8.65
C PHE A 83 -24.57 26.72 7.72
N HIS A 84 -24.24 27.72 6.90
CA HIS A 84 -25.15 28.23 5.89
C HIS A 84 -25.19 27.30 4.67
N PHE A 85 -26.40 26.95 4.24
CA PHE A 85 -26.64 26.27 2.97
C PHE A 85 -27.42 27.21 2.05
N GLU A 86 -27.19 27.12 0.74
CA GLU A 86 -28.09 27.74 -0.23
C GLU A 86 -29.53 27.29 0.06
N LYS A 87 -30.46 28.25 0.18
CA LYS A 87 -31.87 27.94 0.45
C LYS A 87 -32.49 27.37 -0.82
N PHE A 88 -32.67 26.06 -0.86
CA PHE A 88 -33.49 25.41 -1.88
C PHE A 88 -34.94 25.35 -1.42
N HIS A 89 -35.89 25.60 -2.32
CA HIS A 89 -37.31 25.37 -2.07
C HIS A 89 -37.64 23.87 -2.10
N LEU A 90 -37.14 23.13 -1.12
CA LEU A 90 -37.34 21.69 -0.94
C LEU A 90 -38.30 21.42 0.23
N ASP A 91 -38.99 20.28 0.21
CA ASP A 91 -39.73 19.81 1.38
C ASP A 91 -38.79 19.42 2.54
N GLU A 92 -39.33 19.31 3.75
CA GLU A 92 -38.56 19.07 4.96
C GLU A 92 -37.73 17.76 4.90
N ILE A 93 -38.27 16.70 4.31
CA ILE A 93 -37.58 15.41 4.21
C ILE A 93 -36.40 15.55 3.23
N SER A 94 -36.64 16.12 2.05
CA SER A 94 -35.58 16.38 1.07
C SER A 94 -34.47 17.29 1.62
N GLN A 95 -34.81 18.25 2.48
CA GLN A 95 -33.80 19.08 3.17
C GLN A 95 -32.96 18.25 4.14
N ARG A 96 -33.58 17.42 5.00
CA ARG A 96 -32.86 16.54 5.93
C ARG A 96 -31.98 15.52 5.20
N GLU A 97 -32.45 14.98 4.08
CA GLU A 97 -31.65 14.12 3.19
C GLU A 97 -30.42 14.86 2.68
N ARG A 98 -30.57 16.08 2.17
CA ARG A 98 -29.44 16.85 1.63
C ARG A 98 -28.43 17.24 2.70
N ILE A 99 -28.88 17.60 3.90
CA ILE A 99 -28.01 17.92 5.04
C ILE A 99 -27.23 16.66 5.48
N SER A 100 -27.88 15.49 5.49
CA SER A 100 -27.23 14.21 5.79
C SER A 100 -26.14 13.88 4.79
N GLU A 101 -26.44 14.07 3.50
CA GLU A 101 -25.47 13.87 2.42
C GLU A 101 -24.27 14.81 2.58
N GLN A 102 -24.52 16.10 2.79
CA GLN A 102 -23.48 17.10 3.01
C GLN A 102 -22.60 16.76 4.21
N ALA A 103 -23.20 16.35 5.33
CA ALA A 103 -22.48 15.93 6.52
C ALA A 103 -21.56 14.74 6.25
N LEU A 104 -22.06 13.70 5.56
CA LEU A 104 -21.25 12.53 5.21
C LEU A 104 -20.12 12.86 4.23
N ARG A 105 -20.39 13.65 3.19
CA ARG A 105 -19.38 14.06 2.20
C ARG A 105 -18.26 14.86 2.86
N THR A 106 -18.62 15.83 3.70
CA THR A 106 -17.66 16.66 4.46
C THR A 106 -16.82 15.80 5.39
N SER A 107 -17.46 14.92 6.15
CA SER A 107 -16.78 14.04 7.10
C SER A 107 -15.82 13.09 6.39
N LEU A 108 -16.26 12.48 5.29
CA LEU A 108 -15.42 11.60 4.49
C LEU A 108 -14.25 12.36 3.84
N ALA A 109 -14.46 13.61 3.44
CA ALA A 109 -13.39 14.47 2.92
C ALA A 109 -12.35 14.79 4.00
N VAL A 110 -12.75 15.04 5.25
CA VAL A 110 -11.82 15.22 6.37
C VAL A 110 -11.04 13.93 6.64
N LEU A 111 -11.71 12.78 6.71
CA LEU A 111 -11.08 11.47 6.93
C LEU A 111 -10.05 11.10 5.85
N THR A 112 -10.27 11.58 4.63
CA THR A 112 -9.41 11.32 3.47
C THR A 112 -8.55 12.51 3.07
N GLU A 113 -8.50 13.54 3.93
CA GLU A 113 -7.78 14.80 3.75
C GLU A 113 -8.07 15.58 2.44
N GLY A 114 -9.20 15.27 1.80
CA GLY A 114 -9.58 15.80 0.50
C GLY A 114 -8.64 15.36 -0.63
N ILE A 115 -8.03 14.17 -0.52
CA ILE A 115 -7.05 13.67 -1.51
C ILE A 115 -7.67 12.66 -2.47
N VAL A 116 -8.75 11.99 -2.08
CA VAL A 116 -9.40 10.93 -2.85
C VAL A 116 -10.78 11.38 -3.36
N ALA A 117 -11.27 10.72 -4.41
CA ALA A 117 -12.58 11.03 -5.00
C ALA A 117 -13.77 10.47 -4.21
N ALA A 118 -13.54 9.63 -3.19
CA ALA A 118 -14.60 8.98 -2.42
C ALA A 118 -15.67 9.91 -1.81
N PRO A 119 -15.35 11.13 -1.32
CA PRO A 119 -16.37 12.09 -0.87
C PRO A 119 -17.33 12.54 -1.98
N LEU A 120 -16.88 12.55 -3.24
CA LEU A 120 -17.67 12.99 -4.40
C LEU A 120 -18.37 11.81 -5.08
N GLU A 121 -17.63 10.75 -5.36
CA GLU A 121 -18.10 9.62 -6.17
C GLU A 121 -18.45 8.39 -5.34
N GLY A 122 -18.00 8.30 -4.08
CA GLY A 122 -18.21 7.14 -3.22
C GLY A 122 -19.54 7.18 -2.46
N ILE A 123 -20.01 8.36 -2.07
CA ILE A 123 -21.36 8.59 -1.53
C ILE A 123 -22.20 9.18 -2.66
N VAL A 124 -23.19 8.44 -3.13
CA VAL A 124 -24.07 8.85 -4.23
C VAL A 124 -25.13 9.82 -3.72
N LYS A 125 -25.87 9.41 -2.68
CA LYS A 125 -26.95 10.17 -2.05
C LYS A 125 -27.31 9.56 -0.69
N THR A 126 -28.09 10.29 0.10
CA THR A 126 -28.79 9.74 1.27
C THR A 126 -30.30 9.84 1.13
N LYS A 127 -31.02 8.89 1.71
CA LYS A 127 -32.49 8.87 1.72
C LYS A 127 -33.05 8.60 3.11
N ILE A 128 -34.21 9.17 3.41
CA ILE A 128 -34.98 8.82 4.60
C ILE A 128 -36.09 7.87 4.15
N LYS A 129 -36.01 6.61 4.59
CA LYS A 129 -36.91 5.53 4.19
C LYS A 129 -37.71 5.03 5.40
N LYS A 130 -38.70 4.18 5.17
CA LYS A 130 -39.58 3.64 6.22
C LYS A 130 -39.34 2.15 6.47
N ASN A 131 -39.36 1.77 7.74
CA ASN A 131 -39.42 0.39 8.19
C ASN A 131 -40.84 -0.17 8.04
N GLN A 132 -40.97 -1.50 8.17
CA GLN A 132 -42.28 -2.17 8.14
C GLN A 132 -43.24 -1.69 9.23
N ASP A 133 -42.73 -1.18 10.35
CA ASP A 133 -43.51 -0.59 11.43
C ASP A 133 -43.83 0.91 11.20
N GLY A 134 -43.46 1.47 10.05
CA GLY A 134 -43.68 2.85 9.67
C GLY A 134 -42.64 3.85 10.21
N SER A 135 -41.72 3.42 11.07
CA SER A 135 -40.63 4.28 11.57
C SER A 135 -39.68 4.71 10.45
N SER A 136 -39.16 5.94 10.52
CA SER A 136 -38.25 6.48 9.50
C SER A 136 -36.79 6.26 9.90
N TYR A 137 -35.95 5.84 8.95
CA TYR A 137 -34.53 5.56 9.14
C TYR A 137 -33.68 6.14 8.00
N LEU A 138 -32.36 6.22 8.20
CA LEU A 138 -31.42 6.74 7.19
C LEU A 138 -30.83 5.62 6.32
N ALA A 139 -30.86 5.82 5.00
CA ALA A 139 -30.22 4.98 4.00
C ALA A 139 -29.10 5.73 3.26
N ILE A 140 -27.95 5.08 3.08
CA ILE A 140 -26.77 5.67 2.46
C ILE A 140 -26.42 4.87 1.21
N TYR A 141 -26.42 5.54 0.05
CA TYR A 141 -26.12 4.93 -1.23
C TYR A 141 -24.63 5.07 -1.53
N PHE A 142 -23.91 3.96 -1.49
CA PHE A 142 -22.48 3.87 -1.81
C PHE A 142 -22.26 3.40 -3.25
N ALA A 143 -21.18 3.87 -3.86
CA ALA A 143 -20.70 3.40 -5.16
C ALA A 143 -19.25 2.87 -5.07
N GLY A 144 -18.84 2.08 -6.07
CA GLY A 144 -17.52 1.44 -6.13
C GLY A 144 -16.30 2.34 -5.83
N PRO A 145 -16.27 3.64 -6.24
CA PRO A 145 -15.19 4.56 -5.88
C PRO A 145 -14.93 4.71 -4.37
N ILE A 146 -15.87 4.33 -3.51
CA ILE A 146 -15.69 4.29 -2.04
C ILE A 146 -14.51 3.38 -1.63
N ARG A 147 -14.09 2.43 -2.48
CA ARG A 147 -12.89 1.60 -2.24
C ARG A 147 -11.62 2.43 -2.04
N SER A 148 -11.53 3.58 -2.72
CA SER A 148 -10.37 4.47 -2.66
C SER A 148 -10.23 5.21 -1.32
N ALA A 149 -11.30 5.32 -0.52
CA ALA A 149 -11.23 5.92 0.81
C ALA A 149 -10.45 5.05 1.81
N GLY A 150 -10.32 3.75 1.52
CA GLY A 150 -9.80 2.75 2.45
C GLY A 150 -10.87 2.29 3.46
N GLY A 151 -10.65 1.10 4.02
CA GLY A 151 -11.62 0.46 4.92
C GLY A 151 -11.96 1.26 6.17
N SER A 152 -11.00 1.99 6.74
CA SER A 152 -11.25 2.77 7.97
C SER A 152 -12.25 3.91 7.71
N ALA A 153 -12.06 4.64 6.61
CA ALA A 153 -12.96 5.73 6.22
C ALA A 153 -14.35 5.21 5.80
N GLN A 154 -14.41 4.07 5.10
CA GLN A 154 -15.68 3.38 4.80
C GLN A 154 -16.47 3.08 6.06
N ALA A 155 -15.81 2.52 7.06
CA ALA A 155 -16.48 2.10 8.27
C ALA A 155 -16.92 3.29 9.13
N LEU A 156 -16.08 4.33 9.22
CA LEU A 156 -16.45 5.58 9.86
C LEU A 156 -17.59 6.29 9.14
N ALA A 157 -17.73 6.18 7.81
CA ALA A 157 -18.89 6.72 7.10
C ALA A 157 -20.21 6.10 7.58
N VAL A 158 -20.23 4.79 7.88
CA VAL A 158 -21.41 4.13 8.46
C VAL A 158 -21.67 4.59 9.89
N LEU A 159 -20.61 4.69 10.70
CA LEU A 159 -20.69 5.19 12.09
C LEU A 159 -21.20 6.64 12.15
N ILE A 160 -20.70 7.50 11.28
CA ILE A 160 -21.15 8.90 11.14
C ILE A 160 -22.60 8.92 10.64
N GLY A 161 -22.99 8.02 9.75
CA GLY A 161 -24.39 7.85 9.35
C GLY A 161 -25.32 7.56 10.54
N ASP A 162 -24.91 6.67 11.44
CA ASP A 162 -25.62 6.41 12.69
C ASP A 162 -25.64 7.64 13.62
N TYR A 163 -24.55 8.40 13.67
CA TYR A 163 -24.53 9.63 14.45
C TYR A 163 -25.50 10.68 13.88
N ILE A 164 -25.52 10.86 12.56
CA ILE A 164 -26.42 11.78 11.85
C ILE A 164 -27.88 11.39 12.10
N ARG A 165 -28.23 10.11 11.95
CA ARG A 165 -29.62 9.66 12.10
C ARG A 165 -30.14 9.87 13.52
N ILE A 166 -29.30 9.70 14.55
CA ILE A 166 -29.65 10.02 15.95
C ILE A 166 -29.94 11.52 16.10
N ASN A 167 -29.07 12.40 15.58
CA ASN A 167 -29.24 13.86 15.69
C ASN A 167 -30.45 14.37 14.89
N LEU A 168 -30.88 13.65 13.85
CA LEU A 168 -32.10 13.94 13.10
C LEU A 168 -33.38 13.34 13.71
N GLY A 169 -33.27 12.60 14.82
CA GLY A 169 -34.40 11.92 15.47
C GLY A 169 -34.97 10.75 14.67
N LEU A 170 -34.17 10.11 13.82
CA LEU A 170 -34.56 8.94 13.03
C LEU A 170 -34.36 7.63 13.82
N ASP A 171 -35.25 6.67 13.61
CA ASP A 171 -35.15 5.33 14.19
C ASP A 171 -34.04 4.51 13.50
N ARG A 172 -33.68 3.38 14.09
CA ARG A 172 -32.75 2.41 13.50
C ARG A 172 -33.37 1.73 12.29
N TYR A 173 -32.52 1.37 11.34
CA TYR A 173 -32.86 0.42 10.28
C TYR A 173 -33.21 -0.95 10.87
N LYS A 174 -34.31 -1.52 10.40
CA LYS A 174 -34.83 -2.85 10.78
C LYS A 174 -34.92 -3.68 9.48
N PRO A 175 -33.87 -4.42 9.11
CA PRO A 175 -33.87 -5.21 7.87
C PRO A 175 -34.85 -6.39 7.96
N THR A 176 -35.41 -6.77 6.82
CA THR A 176 -36.11 -8.06 6.67
C THR A 176 -35.12 -9.19 6.47
N ARG A 177 -35.58 -10.43 6.62
CA ARG A 177 -34.74 -11.61 6.39
C ARG A 177 -34.23 -11.67 4.95
N GLU A 178 -35.07 -11.33 4.00
CA GLU A 178 -34.72 -11.31 2.57
C GLU A 178 -33.64 -10.27 2.27
N GLU A 179 -33.68 -9.10 2.92
CA GLU A 179 -32.65 -8.07 2.76
C GLU A 179 -31.29 -8.50 3.34
N ILE A 180 -31.31 -9.25 4.44
CA ILE A 180 -30.09 -9.83 5.04
C ILE A 180 -29.50 -10.88 4.10
N GLU A 181 -30.29 -11.85 3.65
CA GLU A 181 -29.79 -12.92 2.79
C GLU A 181 -29.42 -12.40 1.39
N ARG A 182 -30.07 -11.32 0.91
CA ARG A 182 -29.62 -10.58 -0.27
C ARG A 182 -28.19 -10.08 -0.12
N PHE A 183 -27.80 -9.59 1.05
CA PHE A 183 -26.43 -9.17 1.32
C PHE A 183 -25.44 -10.35 1.33
N VAL A 184 -25.84 -11.50 1.85
CA VAL A 184 -25.02 -12.73 1.81
C VAL A 184 -24.73 -13.13 0.36
N GLU A 185 -25.78 -13.18 -0.48
CA GLU A 185 -25.64 -13.48 -1.92
C GLU A 185 -24.75 -12.45 -2.63
N GLU A 186 -24.96 -11.15 -2.37
CA GLU A 186 -24.19 -10.08 -3.02
C GLU A 186 -22.69 -10.14 -2.66
N VAL A 187 -22.34 -10.45 -1.41
CA VAL A 187 -20.93 -10.55 -0.98
C VAL A 187 -20.22 -11.70 -1.68
N ASP A 188 -20.85 -12.87 -1.76
CA ASP A 188 -20.29 -14.05 -2.41
C ASP A 188 -20.12 -13.82 -3.92
N LEU A 189 -21.17 -13.33 -4.59
CA LEU A 189 -21.14 -13.01 -6.02
C LEU A 189 -20.10 -11.93 -6.34
N TYR A 190 -20.02 -10.86 -5.54
CA TYR A 190 -19.04 -9.80 -5.75
C TYR A 190 -17.60 -10.33 -5.65
N ASN A 191 -17.31 -11.15 -4.64
CA ASN A 191 -15.98 -11.72 -4.45
C ASN A 191 -15.61 -12.75 -5.51
N ALA A 192 -16.59 -13.46 -6.07
CA ALA A 192 -16.39 -14.45 -7.12
C ALA A 192 -16.22 -13.82 -8.50
N GLU A 193 -17.07 -12.85 -8.86
CA GLU A 193 -17.24 -12.40 -10.25
C GLU A 193 -16.86 -10.94 -10.51
N ALA A 194 -16.90 -10.07 -9.50
CA ALA A 194 -16.59 -8.65 -9.67
C ALA A 194 -15.15 -8.32 -9.25
N ALA A 195 -14.84 -8.42 -7.95
CA ALA A 195 -13.51 -8.16 -7.43
C ALA A 195 -13.26 -8.90 -6.11
N ARG A 196 -12.05 -9.46 -5.96
CA ARG A 196 -11.63 -10.10 -4.70
C ARG A 196 -11.65 -9.10 -3.54
N LEU A 197 -12.30 -9.51 -2.46
CA LEU A 197 -12.36 -8.76 -1.21
C LEU A 197 -11.07 -8.95 -0.42
N GLN A 198 -10.61 -7.88 0.24
CA GLN A 198 -9.47 -7.95 1.17
C GLN A 198 -9.80 -8.75 2.45
N TYR A 199 -11.08 -8.84 2.77
CA TYR A 199 -11.63 -9.64 3.85
C TYR A 199 -12.94 -10.23 3.34
N LEU A 200 -13.01 -11.55 3.24
CA LEU A 200 -14.23 -12.26 2.90
C LEU A 200 -14.91 -12.67 4.21
N PRO A 201 -15.95 -11.95 4.66
CA PRO A 201 -16.71 -12.36 5.83
C PRO A 201 -17.46 -13.66 5.52
N ASN A 202 -17.65 -14.50 6.53
CA ASN A 202 -18.53 -15.65 6.38
C ASN A 202 -20.01 -15.20 6.45
N PRO A 203 -20.96 -16.01 5.96
CA PRO A 203 -22.39 -15.68 5.98
C PRO A 203 -22.93 -15.24 7.34
N GLU A 204 -22.46 -15.86 8.43
CA GLU A 204 -22.96 -15.54 9.78
C GLU A 204 -22.50 -14.15 10.24
N GLU A 205 -21.26 -13.77 9.93
CA GLU A 205 -20.78 -12.41 10.19
C GLU A 205 -21.58 -11.35 9.43
N ILE A 206 -21.98 -11.66 8.19
CA ILE A 206 -22.83 -10.77 7.38
C ILE A 206 -24.21 -10.62 8.03
N ARG A 207 -24.83 -11.73 8.46
CA ARG A 207 -26.14 -11.70 9.14
C ARG A 207 -26.11 -10.87 10.41
N ILE A 208 -25.11 -11.11 11.27
CA ILE A 208 -24.95 -10.35 12.52
C ILE A 208 -24.77 -8.87 12.21
N ALA A 209 -23.92 -8.53 11.25
CA ALA A 209 -23.65 -7.13 10.91
C ALA A 209 -24.89 -6.42 10.35
N ILE A 210 -25.54 -6.96 9.33
CA ILE A 210 -26.70 -6.30 8.71
C ILE A 210 -27.87 -6.19 9.69
N SER A 211 -28.06 -7.17 10.57
CA SER A 211 -29.13 -7.13 11.60
C SER A 211 -28.91 -6.03 12.64
N ASN A 212 -27.67 -5.62 12.87
CA ASN A 212 -27.32 -4.69 13.95
C ASN A 212 -26.90 -3.29 13.48
N ILE A 213 -26.48 -3.11 12.22
CA ILE A 213 -26.14 -1.79 11.70
C ILE A 213 -27.42 -0.94 11.62
N PRO A 214 -27.48 0.22 12.30
CA PRO A 214 -28.71 1.00 12.46
C PRO A 214 -29.03 1.93 11.29
N VAL A 215 -28.22 1.92 10.23
CA VAL A 215 -28.46 2.63 8.97
C VAL A 215 -28.43 1.63 7.82
N GLU A 216 -29.22 1.87 6.78
CA GLU A 216 -29.17 0.99 5.61
C GLU A 216 -27.93 1.33 4.77
N ILE A 217 -26.99 0.39 4.74
CA ILE A 217 -25.91 0.38 3.74
C ILE A 217 -26.53 -0.10 2.43
N THR A 218 -26.59 0.75 1.42
CA THR A 218 -27.14 0.40 0.10
C THR A 218 -26.35 1.08 -1.01
N GLY A 219 -26.82 1.04 -2.25
CA GLY A 219 -26.11 1.60 -3.39
C GLY A 219 -26.84 1.35 -4.69
N GLU A 220 -26.36 1.98 -5.75
CA GLU A 220 -26.82 1.69 -7.11
C GLU A 220 -26.23 0.36 -7.60
N GLY A 221 -26.93 -0.29 -8.52
CA GLY A 221 -26.46 -1.49 -9.19
C GLY A 221 -25.38 -1.14 -10.22
N THR A 222 -24.14 -0.97 -9.78
CA THR A 222 -23.05 -0.50 -10.66
C THR A 222 -22.41 -1.62 -11.47
N GLU A 223 -22.57 -2.88 -11.04
CA GLU A 223 -22.03 -4.04 -11.74
C GLU A 223 -23.05 -4.62 -12.72
N LYS A 224 -22.58 -5.16 -13.85
CA LYS A 224 -23.43 -5.83 -14.83
C LYS A 224 -23.78 -7.28 -14.43
N ILE A 225 -23.76 -7.57 -13.13
CA ILE A 225 -23.99 -8.88 -12.55
C ILE A 225 -25.29 -8.77 -11.75
N GLU A 226 -26.22 -9.70 -11.97
CA GLU A 226 -27.51 -9.73 -11.27
C GLU A 226 -27.53 -10.81 -10.20
N VAL A 227 -28.30 -10.57 -9.15
CA VAL A 227 -28.63 -11.59 -8.16
C VAL A 227 -29.70 -12.55 -8.69
N THR A 228 -29.68 -13.77 -8.16
CA THR A 228 -30.54 -14.88 -8.59
C THR A 228 -31.70 -15.11 -7.62
N GLY A 229 -31.44 -15.11 -6.31
CA GLY A 229 -32.42 -15.46 -5.28
C GLY A 229 -33.31 -14.28 -4.89
N TYR A 230 -32.73 -13.27 -4.23
CA TYR A 230 -33.47 -12.23 -3.52
C TYR A 230 -33.76 -11.00 -4.41
N ARG A 231 -34.57 -11.21 -5.46
CA ARG A 231 -34.93 -10.18 -6.45
C ARG A 231 -36.15 -9.34 -6.04
N ASN A 232 -36.25 -8.13 -6.57
CA ASN A 232 -37.40 -7.22 -6.47
C ASN A 232 -37.84 -6.92 -5.02
N LEU A 233 -36.88 -6.71 -4.13
CA LEU A 233 -37.17 -6.32 -2.75
C LEU A 233 -37.67 -4.88 -2.71
N GLU A 234 -38.71 -4.61 -1.92
CA GLU A 234 -39.43 -3.32 -1.89
C GLU A 234 -38.50 -2.13 -1.67
N ARG A 235 -37.51 -2.28 -0.80
CA ARG A 235 -36.56 -1.22 -0.44
C ARG A 235 -35.26 -1.27 -1.23
N ILE A 236 -35.06 -2.21 -2.15
CA ILE A 236 -33.84 -2.30 -2.96
C ILE A 236 -34.22 -2.15 -4.43
N GLU A 237 -33.90 -1.00 -5.01
CA GLU A 237 -34.39 -0.56 -6.32
C GLU A 237 -33.70 -1.25 -7.51
N THR A 238 -32.84 -2.24 -7.24
CA THR A 238 -32.05 -2.93 -8.25
C THR A 238 -31.87 -4.42 -7.96
N ASN A 239 -31.79 -5.21 -9.02
CA ASN A 239 -31.39 -6.62 -8.98
C ASN A 239 -29.90 -6.83 -9.31
N GLN A 240 -29.17 -5.74 -9.59
CA GLN A 240 -27.73 -5.80 -9.85
C GLN A 240 -26.93 -5.72 -8.55
N LEU A 241 -25.68 -6.20 -8.57
CA LEU A 241 -24.79 -6.12 -7.42
C LEU A 241 -24.48 -4.67 -7.03
N ARG A 242 -24.65 -4.37 -5.74
CA ARG A 242 -24.35 -3.08 -5.13
C ARG A 242 -22.92 -3.09 -4.60
N GLY A 243 -21.94 -3.03 -5.51
CA GLY A 243 -20.52 -3.18 -5.16
C GLY A 243 -20.02 -2.23 -4.07
N GLY A 244 -20.50 -0.97 -4.05
CA GLY A 244 -20.18 -0.01 -2.99
C GLY A 244 -20.65 -0.46 -1.61
N ALA A 245 -21.87 -1.00 -1.52
CA ALA A 245 -22.44 -1.51 -0.27
C ALA A 245 -21.67 -2.73 0.26
N VAL A 246 -21.33 -3.66 -0.64
CA VAL A 246 -20.52 -4.86 -0.31
C VAL A 246 -19.16 -4.47 0.24
N LEU A 247 -18.48 -3.51 -0.40
CA LEU A 247 -17.16 -3.04 0.04
C LEU A 247 -17.22 -2.39 1.43
N VAL A 248 -18.19 -1.51 1.68
CA VAL A 248 -18.35 -0.83 2.97
C VAL A 248 -18.64 -1.81 4.10
N LEU A 249 -19.45 -2.84 3.84
CA LEU A 249 -19.69 -3.90 4.81
C LEU A 249 -18.42 -4.73 5.08
N ALA A 250 -17.83 -5.31 4.04
CA ALA A 250 -16.79 -6.31 4.17
C ALA A 250 -15.40 -5.71 4.46
N GLU A 251 -14.94 -4.76 3.64
CA GLU A 251 -13.63 -4.11 3.78
C GLU A 251 -13.65 -2.93 4.76
N GLY A 252 -14.84 -2.39 5.04
CA GLY A 252 -15.06 -1.35 6.03
C GLY A 252 -15.38 -1.91 7.42
N VAL A 253 -16.68 -1.98 7.74
CA VAL A 253 -17.18 -2.30 9.08
C VAL A 253 -16.58 -3.58 9.64
N LEU A 254 -16.64 -4.67 8.87
CA LEU A 254 -16.19 -5.97 9.33
C LEU A 254 -14.66 -6.05 9.40
N GLN A 255 -13.92 -5.69 8.35
CA GLN A 255 -12.45 -5.77 8.37
C GLN A 255 -11.82 -4.82 9.41
N LYS A 256 -12.41 -3.65 9.64
CA LYS A 256 -11.84 -2.60 10.50
C LYS A 256 -12.52 -2.49 11.87
N ALA A 257 -13.32 -3.48 12.26
CA ALA A 257 -13.98 -3.56 13.56
C ALA A 257 -13.12 -3.09 14.75
N PRO A 258 -11.85 -3.55 14.93
CA PRO A 258 -11.02 -3.13 16.07
C PRO A 258 -10.73 -1.63 16.13
N LYS A 259 -10.57 -0.97 14.98
CA LYS A 259 -10.29 0.48 14.93
C LYS A 259 -11.53 1.30 15.26
N ILE A 260 -12.73 0.82 14.88
CA ILE A 260 -13.99 1.55 15.05
C ILE A 260 -14.46 1.50 16.50
N ILE A 261 -14.22 0.39 17.21
CA ILE A 261 -14.63 0.19 18.60
C ILE A 261 -14.16 1.34 19.51
N LYS A 262 -12.93 1.84 19.30
CA LYS A 262 -12.39 2.99 20.05
C LYS A 262 -13.29 4.23 19.91
N HIS A 263 -13.71 4.54 18.68
CA HIS A 263 -14.54 5.73 18.40
C HIS A 263 -15.98 5.53 18.87
N MET A 264 -16.54 4.31 18.71
CA MET A 264 -17.86 3.97 19.22
C MET A 264 -18.00 4.31 20.72
N LYS A 265 -17.03 3.87 21.54
CA LYS A 265 -17.02 4.14 22.99
C LYS A 265 -16.94 5.63 23.28
N LYS A 266 -16.07 6.36 22.57
CA LYS A 266 -15.89 7.80 22.79
C LYS A 266 -17.15 8.61 22.50
N PHE A 267 -17.97 8.18 21.53
CA PHE A 267 -19.18 8.88 21.10
C PHE A 267 -20.48 8.23 21.61
N ASN A 268 -20.41 7.29 22.56
CA ASN A 268 -21.55 6.59 23.18
C ASN A 268 -22.55 5.99 22.16
N LEU A 269 -22.03 5.34 21.12
CA LEU A 269 -22.85 4.62 20.14
C LEU A 269 -23.07 3.16 20.57
N ARG A 270 -24.27 2.62 20.32
CA ARG A 270 -24.69 1.27 20.73
C ARG A 270 -24.28 0.20 19.72
N TRP A 271 -22.98 -0.03 19.57
CA TRP A 271 -22.43 -1.05 18.66
C TRP A 271 -21.69 -2.17 19.41
N GLU A 272 -22.14 -2.53 20.61
CA GLU A 272 -21.52 -3.55 21.46
C GLU A 272 -21.39 -4.92 20.75
N TRP A 273 -22.32 -5.23 19.84
CA TRP A 273 -22.29 -6.42 18.97
C TRP A 273 -21.00 -6.54 18.14
N LEU A 274 -20.35 -5.42 17.81
CA LEU A 274 -19.10 -5.41 17.05
C LEU A 274 -17.94 -5.92 17.90
N GLU A 275 -17.97 -5.71 19.22
CA GLU A 275 -17.01 -6.26 20.17
C GLU A 275 -17.17 -7.77 20.31
N GLU A 276 -18.41 -8.25 20.40
CA GLU A 276 -18.73 -9.68 20.43
C GLU A 276 -18.22 -10.37 19.17
N LEU A 277 -18.47 -9.78 17.99
CA LEU A 277 -17.99 -10.32 16.71
C LEU A 277 -16.47 -10.27 16.61
N ALA A 278 -15.82 -9.18 17.08
CA ALA A 278 -14.36 -9.10 17.14
C ALA A 278 -13.76 -10.13 18.11
N SER A 279 -14.45 -10.41 19.23
CA SER A 279 -14.02 -11.39 20.23
C SER A 279 -14.21 -12.83 19.75
N LEU A 280 -15.30 -13.13 19.03
CA LEU A 280 -15.51 -14.42 18.36
C LEU A 280 -14.42 -14.72 17.31
N ARG A 281 -13.86 -13.67 16.68
CA ARG A 281 -12.69 -13.80 15.81
C ARG A 281 -11.39 -13.96 16.60
N ALA A 282 -11.26 -13.29 17.75
CA ALA A 282 -10.11 -13.39 18.63
C ALA A 282 -10.01 -14.76 19.31
N GLY A 283 -11.13 -15.41 19.65
CA GLY A 283 -11.17 -16.81 20.10
C GLY A 283 -10.81 -17.84 19.02
N LYS A 284 -10.60 -17.41 17.77
CA LYS A 284 -9.99 -18.17 16.67
C LYS A 284 -8.57 -17.67 16.31
N LYS A 285 -8.06 -16.66 17.00
CA LYS A 285 -6.61 -16.42 17.04
C LYS A 285 -6.06 -17.40 18.05
N GLU A 286 -5.12 -18.23 17.61
CA GLU A 286 -4.22 -18.96 18.51
C GLU A 286 -3.77 -18.00 19.61
N GLU A 287 -4.12 -18.31 20.85
CA GLU A 287 -3.67 -17.59 22.03
C GLU A 287 -2.14 -17.62 21.99
N GLU A 288 -1.52 -16.45 21.80
CA GLU A 288 -0.10 -16.28 22.05
C GLU A 288 0.08 -16.35 23.57
N GLU A 289 0.24 -17.57 24.10
CA GLU A 289 0.55 -17.80 25.51
C GLU A 289 1.86 -17.10 25.89
N TRP A 290 1.76 -16.25 26.91
CA TRP A 290 2.91 -15.67 27.62
C TRP A 290 3.41 -16.68 28.65
N GLU A 291 4.48 -17.41 28.34
CA GLU A 291 5.25 -18.15 29.34
C GLU A 291 6.62 -17.49 29.54
N GLY A 292 6.78 -16.76 30.65
CA GLY A 292 8.08 -16.36 31.20
C GLY A 292 8.87 -15.27 30.44
N GLU A 293 9.74 -14.58 31.17
CA GLU A 293 10.52 -13.40 30.72
C GLU A 293 11.58 -13.66 29.62
N SER A 294 11.51 -14.76 28.85
CA SER A 294 12.60 -15.08 27.90
C SER A 294 12.26 -15.60 26.50
N GLU A 295 11.01 -15.96 26.15
CA GLU A 295 10.70 -16.38 24.77
C GLU A 295 9.31 -15.94 24.30
N ILE A 296 9.24 -14.88 23.48
CA ILE A 296 8.03 -14.59 22.70
C ILE A 296 7.95 -15.66 21.58
N LYS A 297 7.19 -16.74 21.79
CA LYS A 297 6.92 -17.76 20.75
C LYS A 297 5.97 -17.20 19.70
N ILE A 298 6.55 -16.74 18.60
CA ILE A 298 5.82 -16.13 17.50
C ILE A 298 5.41 -17.19 16.49
N GLN A 299 4.10 -17.40 16.30
CA GLN A 299 3.61 -18.37 15.34
C GLN A 299 3.86 -17.94 13.87
N PRO A 300 4.31 -18.85 12.99
CA PRO A 300 4.54 -18.54 11.58
C PRO A 300 3.24 -18.20 10.83
N ASN A 301 3.26 -17.15 10.00
CA ASN A 301 2.07 -16.69 9.27
C ASN A 301 2.14 -16.95 7.76
N TYR A 302 1.32 -17.90 7.27
CA TYR A 302 1.28 -18.30 5.86
C TYR A 302 0.41 -17.42 4.95
N LYS A 303 -0.26 -16.38 5.48
CA LYS A 303 -1.21 -15.55 4.70
C LYS A 303 -0.56 -14.92 3.46
N TYR A 304 0.71 -14.53 3.53
CA TYR A 304 1.36 -13.89 2.39
C TYR A 304 1.49 -14.85 1.20
N ILE A 305 1.64 -16.17 1.42
CA ILE A 305 1.87 -17.18 0.36
C ILE A 305 0.57 -17.67 -0.31
N LYS A 306 -0.61 -17.53 0.30
CA LYS A 306 -1.87 -18.13 -0.20
C LYS A 306 -2.21 -17.86 -1.68
N ASP A 307 -1.91 -16.66 -2.18
CA ASP A 307 -2.20 -16.26 -3.57
C ASP A 307 -0.94 -16.17 -4.44
N LEU A 308 -0.31 -17.32 -4.69
CA LEU A 308 0.85 -17.40 -5.58
C LEU A 308 0.42 -17.20 -7.03
N ILE A 309 1.03 -16.20 -7.67
CA ILE A 309 0.85 -15.91 -9.10
C ILE A 309 2.11 -16.39 -9.80
N ALA A 310 1.95 -17.06 -10.95
CA ALA A 310 3.08 -17.47 -11.78
C ALA A 310 4.03 -16.29 -12.06
N GLY A 311 5.34 -16.55 -11.96
CA GLY A 311 6.38 -15.53 -12.14
C GLY A 311 6.65 -14.64 -10.92
N ARG A 312 6.03 -14.91 -9.76
CA ARG A 312 6.31 -14.21 -8.50
C ARG A 312 6.97 -15.16 -7.50
N PRO A 313 8.32 -15.15 -7.38
CA PRO A 313 9.02 -16.11 -6.53
C PRO A 313 8.68 -15.92 -5.05
N VAL A 314 8.71 -17.03 -4.31
CA VAL A 314 8.81 -17.03 -2.84
C VAL A 314 10.29 -16.93 -2.50
N LEU A 315 10.64 -15.96 -1.67
CA LEU A 315 12.02 -15.72 -1.28
C LEU A 315 12.36 -16.57 -0.05
N SER A 316 11.47 -16.56 0.94
CA SER A 316 11.58 -17.33 2.18
C SER A 316 10.20 -17.82 2.60
N TYR A 317 10.15 -19.01 3.22
CA TYR A 317 8.98 -19.49 3.93
C TYR A 317 8.84 -18.81 5.30
N PRO A 318 7.67 -18.89 5.97
CA PRO A 318 7.43 -18.20 7.23
C PRO A 318 8.42 -18.65 8.32
N SER A 319 9.08 -17.69 8.98
CA SER A 319 10.11 -17.94 10.01
C SER A 319 11.23 -18.93 9.62
N GLU A 320 11.48 -19.14 8.32
CA GLU A 320 12.44 -20.14 7.84
C GLU A 320 13.89 -19.70 8.09
N LYS A 321 14.71 -20.59 8.67
CA LYS A 321 16.13 -20.36 8.94
C LYS A 321 16.89 -20.14 7.62
N GLY A 322 17.75 -19.13 7.58
CA GLY A 322 18.44 -18.72 6.35
C GLY A 322 17.61 -17.81 5.44
N GLY A 323 16.36 -17.52 5.80
CA GLY A 323 15.54 -16.48 5.18
C GLY A 323 16.07 -15.06 5.44
N LEU A 324 15.19 -14.07 5.32
CA LEU A 324 15.53 -12.68 5.59
C LEU A 324 15.58 -12.44 7.10
N ARG A 325 16.74 -12.10 7.66
CA ARG A 325 16.86 -11.80 9.09
C ARG A 325 16.25 -10.43 9.37
N LEU A 326 15.43 -10.32 10.40
CA LEU A 326 14.91 -9.02 10.84
C LEU A 326 16.04 -8.17 11.44
N ARG A 327 16.21 -6.96 10.92
CA ARG A 327 16.96 -5.87 11.55
C ARG A 327 16.05 -4.67 11.71
N TYR A 328 15.87 -4.20 12.94
CA TYR A 328 15.16 -2.95 13.15
C TYR A 328 16.03 -1.78 12.70
N GLY A 329 15.44 -0.85 11.97
CA GLY A 329 16.09 0.40 11.64
C GLY A 329 15.41 1.14 10.52
N ARG A 330 15.84 2.39 10.34
CA ARG A 330 15.33 3.28 9.30
C ARG A 330 16.52 3.97 8.66
N CYS A 331 16.74 3.74 7.38
CA CYS A 331 17.71 4.48 6.60
C CYS A 331 17.01 5.61 5.84
N ARG A 332 17.77 6.33 5.01
CA ARG A 332 17.25 7.47 4.22
C ARG A 332 16.15 7.09 3.24
N THR A 333 16.12 5.82 2.81
CA THR A 333 15.22 5.30 1.77
C THR A 333 14.26 4.24 2.30
N SER A 334 14.07 4.15 3.62
CA SER A 334 13.14 3.22 4.27
C SER A 334 12.25 3.89 5.33
N GLY A 335 11.31 3.12 5.89
CA GLY A 335 10.17 3.61 6.66
C GLY A 335 8.97 3.89 5.77
N PHE A 336 7.85 4.38 6.32
CA PHE A 336 6.62 4.64 5.57
C PHE A 336 6.19 3.45 4.69
N ALA A 337 6.19 2.24 5.26
CA ALA A 337 5.95 0.98 4.57
C ALA A 337 6.96 0.65 3.43
N SER A 338 8.19 1.14 3.56
CA SER A 338 9.36 0.70 2.78
C SER A 338 10.42 0.05 3.66
N ALA A 339 10.99 -1.06 3.19
CA ALA A 339 12.07 -1.81 3.81
C ALA A 339 13.28 -1.87 2.87
N CYS A 340 14.45 -2.18 3.41
CA CYS A 340 15.65 -2.35 2.61
C CYS A 340 16.17 -3.77 2.63
N LEU A 341 16.72 -4.18 1.49
CA LEU A 341 17.60 -5.34 1.36
C LEU A 341 19.01 -4.88 0.99
N HIS A 342 19.98 -5.74 1.24
CA HIS A 342 21.31 -5.55 0.69
C HIS A 342 21.27 -5.66 -0.85
N PRO A 343 21.90 -4.75 -1.62
CA PRO A 343 21.89 -4.80 -3.08
C PRO A 343 22.43 -6.11 -3.67
N ALA A 344 23.42 -6.73 -3.02
CA ALA A 344 23.91 -8.04 -3.44
C ALA A 344 22.81 -9.12 -3.38
N THR A 345 21.89 -9.05 -2.41
CA THR A 345 20.73 -9.96 -2.32
C THR A 345 19.84 -9.84 -3.56
N MET A 346 19.61 -8.61 -4.04
CA MET A 346 18.81 -8.37 -5.24
C MET A 346 19.44 -9.03 -6.49
N VAL A 347 20.76 -8.92 -6.64
CA VAL A 347 21.50 -9.49 -7.77
C VAL A 347 21.51 -11.02 -7.75
N ILE A 348 21.77 -11.64 -6.59
CA ILE A 348 21.83 -13.11 -6.50
C ILE A 348 20.44 -13.76 -6.64
N LEU A 349 19.37 -13.01 -6.41
CA LEU A 349 17.99 -13.40 -6.69
C LEU A 349 17.61 -13.12 -8.16
N ASP A 350 18.57 -13.21 -9.07
CA ASP A 350 18.43 -12.99 -10.52
C ASP A 350 17.76 -11.66 -10.89
N ASN A 351 17.90 -10.63 -10.06
CA ASN A 351 17.26 -9.32 -10.22
C ASN A 351 15.72 -9.39 -10.30
N PHE A 352 15.09 -10.44 -9.74
CA PHE A 352 13.63 -10.47 -9.56
C PHE A 352 13.16 -9.36 -8.61
N ILE A 353 14.03 -8.98 -7.67
CA ILE A 353 13.79 -7.89 -6.74
C ILE A 353 14.64 -6.71 -7.18
N ALA A 354 14.00 -5.57 -7.38
CA ALA A 354 14.65 -4.30 -7.65
C ALA A 354 14.09 -3.20 -6.74
N VAL A 355 14.70 -2.02 -6.81
CA VAL A 355 14.20 -0.84 -6.10
C VAL A 355 12.80 -0.50 -6.60
N GLY A 356 11.84 -0.49 -5.68
CA GLY A 356 10.41 -0.28 -5.94
C GLY A 356 9.63 -1.58 -6.15
N THR A 357 10.28 -2.74 -6.18
CA THR A 357 9.57 -4.02 -6.12
C THR A 357 8.86 -4.13 -4.77
N GLN A 358 7.56 -4.39 -4.80
CA GLN A 358 6.78 -4.68 -3.62
C GLN A 358 7.03 -6.14 -3.20
N LEU A 359 7.39 -6.37 -1.94
CA LEU A 359 7.31 -7.69 -1.32
C LEU A 359 6.02 -7.82 -0.52
N LYS A 360 5.46 -9.03 -0.51
CA LYS A 360 4.48 -9.42 0.52
C LYS A 360 5.23 -10.12 1.62
N THR A 361 5.15 -9.57 2.83
CA THR A 361 5.88 -10.02 4.01
C THR A 361 4.97 -10.74 4.98
N GLU A 362 5.59 -11.58 5.80
CA GLU A 362 4.94 -12.26 6.90
C GLU A 362 4.49 -11.29 8.01
N ARG A 363 5.38 -10.35 8.35
CA ARG A 363 5.26 -9.32 9.39
C ARG A 363 6.12 -8.09 9.00
N PRO A 364 5.89 -6.89 9.56
CA PRO A 364 4.73 -6.48 10.35
C PRO A 364 3.53 -6.09 9.47
N GLY A 365 3.73 -5.86 8.17
CA GLY A 365 2.70 -5.45 7.23
C GLY A 365 2.36 -6.54 6.21
N LYS A 366 1.24 -6.36 5.50
CA LYS A 366 0.85 -7.26 4.38
C LYS A 366 1.81 -7.15 3.18
N ALA A 367 2.40 -5.97 3.00
CA ALA A 367 3.30 -5.67 1.92
C ALA A 367 4.21 -4.51 2.29
N VAL A 368 5.38 -4.47 1.64
CA VAL A 368 6.40 -3.45 1.83
C VAL A 368 7.06 -3.17 0.49
N ALA A 369 7.41 -1.91 0.21
CA ALA A 369 8.16 -1.56 -0.98
C ALA A 369 9.67 -1.65 -0.69
N ILE A 370 10.43 -2.32 -1.56
CA ILE A 370 11.85 -2.56 -1.32
C ILE A 370 12.72 -1.43 -1.88
N SER A 371 13.65 -1.00 -1.06
CA SER A 371 14.78 -0.14 -1.40
C SER A 371 16.09 -0.84 -1.03
N ALA A 372 17.20 -0.12 -1.15
CA ALA A 372 18.55 -0.64 -0.96
C ALA A 372 19.22 -0.04 0.29
N CYS A 373 19.91 -0.88 1.05
CA CYS A 373 20.84 -0.48 2.11
C CYS A 373 22.08 -1.37 2.03
N ASP A 374 23.26 -0.79 1.78
CA ASP A 374 24.53 -1.49 1.59
C ASP A 374 25.33 -1.68 2.89
N THR A 375 24.82 -1.17 4.02
CA THR A 375 25.47 -1.30 5.33
C THR A 375 24.91 -2.44 6.20
N ILE A 376 23.82 -3.08 5.77
CA ILE A 376 23.20 -4.21 6.49
C ILE A 376 23.84 -5.54 6.09
N GLU A 377 23.59 -6.62 6.83
CA GLU A 377 24.28 -7.89 6.57
C GLU A 377 23.90 -8.43 5.17
N PRO A 378 24.92 -8.70 4.33
CA PRO A 378 24.74 -9.22 2.98
C PRO A 378 24.29 -10.70 2.96
N PRO A 379 23.93 -11.25 1.80
CA PRO A 379 23.66 -12.67 1.69
C PRO A 379 24.95 -13.50 1.82
N ILE A 380 24.79 -14.75 2.25
CA ILE A 380 25.88 -15.73 2.35
C ILE A 380 25.53 -16.92 1.48
N VAL A 381 26.45 -17.28 0.59
CA VAL A 381 26.22 -18.26 -0.47
C VAL A 381 27.27 -19.36 -0.46
N LYS A 382 26.86 -20.55 -0.88
CA LYS A 382 27.73 -21.67 -1.19
C LYS A 382 27.96 -21.73 -2.69
N LEU A 383 29.23 -21.75 -3.07
CA LEU A 383 29.65 -21.87 -4.46
C LEU A 383 29.68 -23.34 -4.92
N LYS A 384 29.74 -23.55 -6.23
CA LYS A 384 29.81 -24.89 -6.86
C LYS A 384 31.05 -25.70 -6.45
N ASP A 385 32.15 -25.04 -6.10
CA ASP A 385 33.37 -25.67 -5.55
C ASP A 385 33.22 -26.09 -4.08
N GLY A 386 32.14 -25.67 -3.42
CA GLY A 386 31.84 -25.93 -2.01
C GLY A 386 32.29 -24.83 -1.04
N SER A 387 32.96 -23.78 -1.51
CA SER A 387 33.36 -22.62 -0.71
C SER A 387 32.11 -21.83 -0.26
N VAL A 388 32.17 -21.22 0.93
CA VAL A 388 31.12 -20.35 1.47
C VAL A 388 31.63 -18.91 1.52
N VAL A 389 30.86 -18.00 0.94
CA VAL A 389 31.26 -16.61 0.71
C VAL A 389 30.17 -15.68 1.20
N ARG A 390 30.55 -14.69 2.00
CA ARG A 390 29.74 -13.51 2.33
C ARG A 390 29.84 -12.51 1.17
N VAL A 391 28.71 -12.09 0.61
CA VAL A 391 28.67 -11.33 -0.65
C VAL A 391 28.48 -9.84 -0.38
N GLU A 392 29.57 -9.16 -0.05
CA GLU A 392 29.57 -7.81 0.51
C GLU A 392 29.31 -6.69 -0.52
N SER A 393 29.33 -6.97 -1.83
CA SER A 393 29.05 -5.94 -2.85
C SER A 393 28.32 -6.44 -4.08
N VAL A 394 27.74 -5.49 -4.83
CA VAL A 394 27.11 -5.74 -6.14
C VAL A 394 28.12 -6.30 -7.14
N GLU A 395 29.34 -5.76 -7.18
CA GLU A 395 30.40 -6.21 -8.07
C GLU A 395 30.82 -7.65 -7.75
N GLN A 396 30.86 -8.01 -6.47
CA GLN A 396 31.12 -9.38 -6.04
C GLN A 396 29.98 -10.30 -6.45
N ALA A 397 28.73 -9.90 -6.20
CA ALA A 397 27.54 -10.66 -6.57
C ALA A 397 27.50 -10.97 -8.08
N GLU A 398 27.74 -9.97 -8.93
CA GLU A 398 27.79 -10.13 -10.39
C GLU A 398 28.88 -11.11 -10.85
N LYS A 399 30.05 -11.08 -10.20
CA LYS A 399 31.16 -12.01 -10.52
C LYS A 399 30.87 -13.46 -10.15
N ILE A 400 30.10 -13.69 -9.08
CA ILE A 400 29.89 -15.03 -8.52
C ILE A 400 28.51 -15.62 -8.81
N LYS A 401 27.51 -14.85 -9.28
CA LYS A 401 26.13 -15.32 -9.43
C LYS A 401 26.00 -16.66 -10.17
N ASN A 402 26.75 -16.82 -11.26
CA ASN A 402 26.74 -18.05 -12.08
C ASN A 402 27.47 -19.24 -11.42
N LYS A 403 28.20 -18.99 -10.33
CA LYS A 403 28.95 -19.97 -9.54
C LYS A 403 28.22 -20.37 -8.25
N ILE A 404 27.11 -19.72 -7.92
CA ILE A 404 26.30 -20.06 -6.74
C ILE A 404 25.67 -21.45 -6.95
N LYS A 405 25.74 -22.28 -5.91
CA LYS A 405 25.08 -23.59 -5.81
C LYS A 405 23.87 -23.52 -4.88
N GLU A 406 23.99 -22.79 -3.78
CA GLU A 406 22.97 -22.69 -2.73
C GLU A 406 23.10 -21.32 -2.06
N ILE A 407 21.99 -20.66 -1.78
CA ILE A 407 21.95 -19.45 -0.93
C ILE A 407 21.67 -19.95 0.49
N LEU A 408 22.64 -19.77 1.39
CA LEU A 408 22.54 -20.25 2.78
C LEU A 408 21.81 -19.23 3.67
N PHE A 409 21.98 -17.95 3.35
CA PHE A 409 21.36 -16.83 4.05
C PHE A 409 21.04 -15.71 3.07
N LEU A 410 19.80 -15.21 3.08
CA LEU A 410 19.37 -14.13 2.17
C LEU A 410 19.89 -12.74 2.55
N GLY A 411 20.41 -12.56 3.77
CA GLY A 411 20.77 -11.24 4.28
C GLY A 411 19.69 -10.64 5.17
N ASP A 412 19.93 -9.40 5.58
CA ASP A 412 18.99 -8.64 6.40
C ASP A 412 17.80 -8.12 5.57
N ILE A 413 16.64 -8.01 6.24
CA ILE A 413 15.59 -7.08 5.88
C ILE A 413 15.49 -5.99 6.95
N LEU A 414 15.75 -4.75 6.55
CA LEU A 414 15.69 -3.58 7.42
C LEU A 414 14.26 -3.05 7.48
N ILE A 415 13.61 -3.15 8.64
CA ILE A 415 12.23 -2.73 8.85
C ILE A 415 12.17 -1.66 9.95
N SER A 416 11.42 -0.59 9.72
CA SER A 416 11.26 0.49 10.69
C SER A 416 10.40 0.04 11.86
N TYR A 417 10.76 0.46 13.07
CA TYR A 417 9.89 0.36 14.25
C TYR A 417 8.50 0.98 13.99
N GLY A 418 8.45 2.10 13.24
CA GLY A 418 7.19 2.77 12.90
C GLY A 418 6.23 1.87 12.11
N ASP A 419 6.73 0.94 11.30
CA ASP A 419 5.89 0.01 10.54
C ASP A 419 5.26 -1.06 11.47
N PHE A 420 5.95 -1.47 12.54
CA PHE A 420 5.36 -2.34 13.57
C PHE A 420 4.27 -1.60 14.36
N LEU A 421 4.56 -0.35 14.76
CA LEU A 421 3.62 0.49 15.50
C LEU A 421 2.35 0.75 14.69
N GLU A 422 2.47 1.14 13.42
CA GLU A 422 1.32 1.43 12.55
C GLU A 422 0.43 0.20 12.33
N ASN A 423 1.04 -0.97 12.14
CA ASN A 423 0.31 -2.21 11.93
C ASN A 423 -0.15 -2.88 13.24
N ASN A 424 0.15 -2.27 14.40
CA ASN A 424 -0.17 -2.78 15.73
C ASN A 424 0.32 -4.23 15.92
N HIS A 425 1.55 -4.50 15.46
CA HIS A 425 2.22 -5.79 15.64
C HIS A 425 3.14 -5.72 16.86
N VAL A 426 3.16 -6.81 17.64
CA VAL A 426 4.11 -6.96 18.75
C VAL A 426 5.53 -6.98 18.19
N LEU A 427 6.44 -6.30 18.89
CA LEU A 427 7.86 -6.37 18.57
C LEU A 427 8.37 -7.78 18.81
N VAL A 428 9.09 -8.28 17.82
CA VAL A 428 9.75 -9.59 17.85
C VAL A 428 11.23 -9.39 18.16
N PRO A 429 11.93 -10.39 18.72
CA PRO A 429 13.36 -10.26 19.03
C PRO A 429 14.20 -9.84 17.81
N SER A 430 15.04 -8.82 17.98
CA SER A 430 15.99 -8.40 16.94
C SER A 430 17.17 -9.38 16.88
N GLY A 431 17.73 -9.57 15.69
CA GLY A 431 19.10 -10.07 15.59
C GLY A 431 20.09 -9.18 16.33
N TYR A 432 21.15 -9.78 16.88
CA TYR A 432 22.27 -9.01 17.38
C TYR A 432 23.03 -8.38 16.21
N VAL A 433 23.13 -7.05 16.24
CA VAL A 433 23.60 -6.19 15.13
C VAL A 433 24.54 -5.11 15.65
N GLU A 434 25.27 -4.49 14.73
CA GLU A 434 26.33 -3.53 15.04
C GLU A 434 25.80 -2.38 15.90
N GLU A 435 24.63 -1.82 15.60
CA GLU A 435 24.06 -0.68 16.33
C GLU A 435 23.74 -0.99 17.81
N TRP A 436 23.50 -2.27 18.12
CA TRP A 436 23.31 -2.71 19.51
C TRP A 436 24.68 -2.93 20.18
N TRP A 437 25.60 -3.63 19.51
CA TRP A 437 26.95 -3.85 20.02
C TRP A 437 27.68 -2.53 20.33
N GLU A 438 27.56 -1.54 19.44
CA GLU A 438 28.15 -0.21 19.62
C GLU A 438 27.69 0.46 20.91
N GLN A 439 26.40 0.39 21.24
CA GLN A 439 25.88 0.93 22.50
C GLN A 439 26.39 0.15 23.73
N GLU A 440 26.59 -1.16 23.62
CA GLU A 440 27.16 -1.95 24.71
C GLU A 440 28.62 -1.60 24.97
N VAL A 441 29.40 -1.36 23.90
CA VAL A 441 30.78 -0.88 23.96
C VAL A 441 30.87 0.53 24.56
N GLU A 442 30.05 1.47 24.08
CA GLU A 442 30.04 2.85 24.56
C GLU A 442 29.68 2.93 26.06
N ARG A 443 28.72 2.13 26.52
CA ARG A 443 28.36 2.05 27.95
C ARG A 443 29.50 1.57 28.84
N LYS A 444 30.43 0.80 28.29
CA LYS A 444 31.65 0.32 28.96
C LYS A 444 32.85 1.26 28.77
N GLY A 445 32.65 2.42 28.15
CA GLY A 445 33.70 3.43 27.90
C GLY A 445 34.62 3.09 26.73
N GLY A 446 34.27 2.08 25.91
CA GLY A 446 34.99 1.76 24.69
C GLY A 446 34.73 2.77 23.57
N LYS A 447 35.58 2.76 22.54
CA LYS A 447 35.41 3.58 21.35
C LYS A 447 34.86 2.74 20.21
N VAL A 448 33.81 3.25 19.58
CA VAL A 448 33.23 2.72 18.35
C VAL A 448 33.91 3.36 17.15
N GLY A 449 34.17 2.58 16.10
CA GLY A 449 34.93 3.01 14.93
C GLY A 449 34.73 2.08 13.74
N GLN A 450 35.80 1.82 12.99
CA GLN A 450 35.76 0.84 11.91
C GLN A 450 35.47 -0.56 12.45
N THR A 451 34.92 -1.42 11.60
CA THR A 451 34.70 -2.82 11.92
C THR A 451 36.01 -3.46 12.39
N PRO A 452 36.06 -3.99 13.63
CA PRO A 452 37.29 -4.57 14.17
C PRO A 452 37.69 -5.81 13.37
N THR A 453 38.98 -6.11 13.34
CA THR A 453 39.49 -7.42 12.91
C THR A 453 39.02 -8.54 13.86
N PRO A 454 39.11 -9.83 13.48
CA PRO A 454 38.71 -10.93 14.37
C PRO A 454 39.40 -10.89 15.74
N GLU A 455 40.69 -10.54 15.78
CA GLU A 455 41.50 -10.43 16.99
C GLU A 455 41.11 -9.22 17.85
N GLU A 456 40.89 -8.07 17.21
CA GLU A 456 40.41 -6.87 17.90
C GLU A 456 39.02 -7.08 18.50
N ALA A 457 38.12 -7.77 17.79
CA ALA A 457 36.79 -8.07 18.29
C ALA A 457 36.85 -8.94 19.56
N LEU A 458 37.72 -9.96 19.57
CA LEU A 458 37.95 -10.79 20.76
C LEU A 458 38.52 -9.97 21.92
N LYS A 459 39.52 -9.13 21.63
CA LYS A 459 40.16 -8.27 22.63
C LYS A 459 39.15 -7.31 23.26
N ILE A 460 38.31 -6.65 22.45
CA ILE A 460 37.27 -5.73 22.94
C ILE A 460 36.29 -6.48 23.85
N SER A 461 35.83 -7.66 23.45
CA SER A 461 34.92 -8.47 24.27
C SER A 461 35.53 -8.89 25.60
N GLU A 462 36.81 -9.27 25.63
CA GLU A 462 37.51 -9.69 26.84
C GLU A 462 37.84 -8.50 27.77
N GLU A 463 38.30 -7.37 27.22
CA GLU A 463 38.69 -6.20 28.02
C GLU A 463 37.49 -5.41 28.57
N LEU A 464 36.40 -5.31 27.80
CA LEU A 464 35.23 -4.52 28.19
C LEU A 464 34.07 -5.37 28.73
N GLU A 465 34.20 -6.70 28.71
CA GLU A 465 33.14 -7.65 29.06
C GLU A 465 31.84 -7.39 28.28
N VAL A 466 31.98 -7.14 26.97
CA VAL A 466 30.86 -6.96 26.04
C VAL A 466 30.73 -8.20 25.15
N PRO A 467 29.53 -8.49 24.61
CA PRO A 467 29.37 -9.62 23.71
C PRO A 467 30.25 -9.52 22.45
N LEU A 468 30.50 -10.67 21.81
CA LEU A 468 31.28 -10.76 20.59
C LEU A 468 30.68 -9.92 19.46
N HIS A 469 31.53 -9.18 18.76
CA HIS A 469 31.11 -8.31 17.66
C HIS A 469 30.22 -9.07 16.63
N PRO A 470 29.05 -8.53 16.25
CA PRO A 470 28.05 -9.19 15.40
C PRO A 470 28.57 -9.79 14.09
N ARG A 471 29.54 -9.14 13.43
CA ARG A 471 30.21 -9.67 12.22
C ARG A 471 30.80 -11.08 12.40
N TYR A 472 31.32 -11.37 13.59
CA TYR A 472 32.02 -12.62 13.95
C TYR A 472 31.19 -13.54 14.86
N THR A 473 29.99 -13.09 15.23
CA THR A 473 28.96 -13.94 15.79
C THR A 473 28.34 -14.76 14.67
N TYR A 474 28.26 -16.07 14.84
CA TYR A 474 27.69 -17.00 13.85
C TYR A 474 26.27 -17.43 14.26
N PHE A 475 25.58 -18.16 13.37
CA PHE A 475 24.16 -18.52 13.55
C PHE A 475 23.96 -19.71 14.49
N PHE A 476 24.49 -19.63 15.72
CA PHE A 476 24.45 -20.72 16.70
C PHE A 476 23.02 -21.14 17.09
N GLY A 477 22.05 -20.22 17.06
CA GLY A 477 20.63 -20.56 17.25
C GLY A 477 20.01 -21.40 16.12
N ASN A 478 20.70 -21.54 14.97
CA ASN A 478 20.19 -22.34 13.85
C ASN A 478 20.52 -23.83 13.96
N VAL A 479 21.52 -24.22 14.75
CA VAL A 479 22.00 -25.59 14.90
C VAL A 479 21.56 -26.21 16.22
N THR A 480 21.74 -27.52 16.39
CA THR A 480 21.54 -28.21 17.67
C THR A 480 22.82 -28.24 18.50
N LYS A 481 22.68 -28.61 19.77
CA LYS A 481 23.81 -28.78 20.67
C LYS A 481 24.71 -29.94 20.20
N GLU A 482 24.10 -31.02 19.71
CA GLU A 482 24.74 -32.18 19.11
C GLU A 482 25.56 -31.79 17.89
N ASP A 483 25.02 -30.92 17.03
CA ASP A 483 25.76 -30.38 15.88
C ASP A 483 27.04 -29.65 16.32
N LEU A 484 26.98 -28.84 17.38
CA LEU A 484 28.17 -28.16 17.90
C LEU A 484 29.21 -29.14 18.44
N ARG A 485 28.80 -30.26 19.04
CA ARG A 485 29.73 -31.31 19.46
C ARG A 485 30.41 -31.98 18.27
N GLU A 486 29.65 -32.34 17.23
CA GLU A 486 30.22 -32.92 16.01
C GLU A 486 31.20 -31.94 15.34
N LEU A 487 30.82 -30.67 15.24
CA LEU A 487 31.65 -29.60 14.70
C LEU A 487 32.94 -29.43 15.52
N ALA A 488 32.86 -29.31 16.84
CA ALA A 488 34.02 -29.18 17.72
C ALA A 488 34.98 -30.36 17.57
N THR A 489 34.45 -31.59 17.54
CA THR A 489 35.23 -32.82 17.34
C THR A 489 35.97 -32.81 16.01
N TRP A 490 35.32 -32.32 14.95
CA TRP A 490 35.92 -32.22 13.62
C TRP A 490 36.99 -31.12 13.55
N LEU A 491 36.73 -29.94 14.12
CA LEU A 491 37.69 -28.82 14.14
C LEU A 491 38.97 -29.15 14.93
N CYS A 492 38.89 -29.95 15.99
CA CYS A 492 40.07 -30.42 16.73
C CYS A 492 41.01 -31.31 15.91
N LYS A 493 40.57 -31.85 14.76
CA LYS A 493 41.42 -32.59 13.83
C LYS A 493 42.15 -31.67 12.85
N GLY A 494 41.84 -30.37 12.87
CA GLY A 494 42.45 -29.38 12.00
C GLY A 494 43.82 -28.92 12.48
N GLU A 495 44.59 -28.36 11.55
CA GLU A 495 45.91 -27.79 11.77
C GLU A 495 45.85 -26.28 11.55
N ILE A 496 46.33 -25.49 12.52
CA ILE A 496 46.44 -24.04 12.38
C ILE A 496 47.75 -23.72 11.65
N LYS A 497 47.65 -23.11 10.47
CA LYS A 497 48.78 -22.71 9.62
C LYS A 497 48.80 -21.19 9.52
N ASN A 498 49.78 -20.54 10.15
CA ASN A 498 49.97 -19.09 10.23
C ASN A 498 48.68 -18.32 10.56
N ASP A 499 47.85 -18.05 9.55
CA ASP A 499 46.66 -17.19 9.60
C ASP A 499 45.35 -17.93 9.25
N TYR A 500 45.34 -19.26 9.16
CA TYR A 500 44.12 -20.03 8.88
C TYR A 500 44.09 -21.39 9.56
N LEU A 501 42.88 -21.91 9.80
CA LEU A 501 42.65 -23.29 10.19
C LEU A 501 42.39 -24.14 8.94
N GLU A 502 43.14 -25.23 8.80
CA GLU A 502 42.96 -26.23 7.75
C GLU A 502 42.44 -27.53 8.34
N VAL A 503 41.35 -28.06 7.79
CA VAL A 503 40.80 -29.35 8.24
C VAL A 503 40.41 -30.21 7.03
N GLU A 504 40.56 -31.52 7.15
CA GLU A 504 40.09 -32.47 6.14
C GLU A 504 38.58 -32.38 5.99
N LYS A 505 38.10 -32.30 4.75
CA LYS A 505 36.69 -32.20 4.42
C LYS A 505 35.94 -33.43 4.92
N SER A 506 34.85 -33.20 5.66
CA SER A 506 33.99 -34.24 6.21
C SER A 506 32.52 -33.79 6.17
N LYS A 507 31.60 -34.65 6.62
CA LYS A 507 30.15 -34.37 6.67
C LYS A 507 29.81 -33.17 7.55
N GLU A 508 30.59 -32.93 8.60
CA GLU A 508 30.42 -31.85 9.59
C GLU A 508 30.60 -30.47 8.96
N LYS A 509 31.20 -30.38 7.76
CA LYS A 509 31.21 -29.15 6.95
C LYS A 509 29.80 -28.58 6.75
N ARG A 510 28.75 -29.41 6.70
CA ARG A 510 27.37 -28.90 6.57
C ARG A 510 26.97 -28.03 7.76
N ILE A 511 27.44 -28.34 8.97
CA ILE A 511 27.18 -27.54 10.18
C ILE A 511 27.86 -26.18 10.04
N LEU A 512 29.08 -26.16 9.50
CA LEU A 512 29.81 -24.92 9.18
C LEU A 512 29.07 -24.06 8.14
N GLU A 513 28.42 -24.69 7.14
CA GLU A 513 27.55 -24.01 6.18
C GLU A 513 26.29 -23.42 6.84
N ILE A 514 25.61 -24.16 7.73
CA ILE A 514 24.41 -23.68 8.44
C ILE A 514 24.75 -22.51 9.39
N LEU A 515 25.90 -22.57 10.06
CA LEU A 515 26.45 -21.46 10.84
C LEU A 515 26.90 -20.28 9.98
N CYS A 516 26.88 -20.41 8.65
CA CYS A 516 27.29 -19.43 7.67
C CYS A 516 28.71 -18.90 7.89
N VAL A 517 29.63 -19.77 8.32
CA VAL A 517 31.05 -19.40 8.50
C VAL A 517 31.73 -19.34 7.13
N PRO A 518 32.33 -18.21 6.71
CA PRO A 518 33.06 -18.13 5.45
C PRO A 518 34.27 -19.08 5.42
N HIS A 519 34.40 -19.87 4.35
CA HIS A 519 35.51 -20.81 4.19
C HIS A 519 35.77 -21.17 2.72
N GLU A 520 37.01 -21.50 2.40
CA GLU A 520 37.43 -21.98 1.07
C GLU A 520 37.51 -23.52 1.05
N VAL A 521 37.23 -24.12 -0.10
CA VAL A 521 37.47 -25.56 -0.34
C VAL A 521 38.55 -25.72 -1.41
N LYS A 522 39.66 -26.38 -1.06
CA LYS A 522 40.75 -26.71 -2.00
C LYS A 522 41.03 -28.21 -1.96
N GLY A 523 40.64 -28.90 -3.03
CA GLY A 523 40.72 -30.36 -3.07
C GLY A 523 39.88 -30.99 -1.94
N ASN A 524 40.54 -31.74 -1.04
CA ASN A 524 39.89 -32.33 0.13
C ASN A 524 40.03 -31.50 1.42
N LYS A 525 40.54 -30.27 1.35
CA LYS A 525 40.74 -29.41 2.52
C LYS A 525 39.69 -28.32 2.61
N VAL A 526 39.28 -27.99 3.83
CA VAL A 526 38.50 -26.81 4.19
C VAL A 526 39.41 -25.82 4.90
N ILE A 527 39.42 -24.58 4.43
CA ILE A 527 40.29 -23.50 4.92
C ILE A 527 39.42 -22.40 5.53
N ILE A 528 39.60 -22.13 6.82
CA ILE A 528 38.87 -21.10 7.58
C ILE A 528 39.86 -20.01 8.00
N ARG A 529 39.75 -18.82 7.39
CA ARG A 529 40.65 -17.69 7.68
C ARG A 529 40.25 -16.98 8.98
N GLU A 530 38.96 -16.71 9.16
CA GLU A 530 38.42 -16.08 10.37
C GLU A 530 38.16 -17.11 11.49
N TYR A 531 39.11 -18.04 11.71
CA TYR A 531 38.91 -19.19 12.60
C TYR A 531 38.94 -18.82 14.09
N LYS A 532 39.64 -17.75 14.47
CA LYS A 532 39.88 -17.42 15.88
C LYS A 532 38.59 -17.19 16.69
N PRO A 533 37.62 -16.36 16.23
CA PRO A 533 36.36 -16.21 16.95
C PRO A 533 35.59 -17.52 17.07
N LEU A 534 35.56 -18.34 16.02
CA LEU A 534 34.87 -19.64 16.02
C LEU A 534 35.46 -20.58 17.07
N LEU A 535 36.79 -20.76 17.07
CA LEU A 535 37.43 -21.62 18.05
C LEU A 535 37.32 -21.05 19.46
N ARG A 536 37.40 -19.73 19.63
CA ARG A 536 37.35 -19.08 20.94
C ARG A 536 36.01 -19.27 21.65
N VAL A 537 34.90 -19.13 20.94
CA VAL A 537 33.54 -19.33 21.50
C VAL A 537 33.17 -20.80 21.67
N LEU A 538 33.91 -21.72 21.04
CA LEU A 538 33.85 -23.16 21.32
C LEU A 538 34.87 -23.59 22.39
N GLY A 539 35.67 -22.66 22.92
CA GLY A 539 36.70 -22.95 23.91
C GLY A 539 37.91 -23.72 23.38
N LEU A 540 38.15 -23.77 22.07
CA LEU A 540 39.14 -24.62 21.37
C LEU A 540 40.43 -23.91 20.91
N LEU A 541 40.61 -22.61 21.16
CA LEU A 541 41.64 -21.80 20.48
C LEU A 541 43.10 -22.14 20.85
N ASN A 542 43.38 -22.63 22.08
CA ASN A 542 44.75 -22.65 22.64
C ASN A 542 45.38 -24.04 22.82
N ASP A 543 44.59 -25.09 23.13
CA ASP A 543 45.10 -26.46 23.36
C ASP A 543 44.05 -27.50 22.92
N PRO A 544 44.15 -28.12 21.74
CA PRO A 544 43.10 -29.00 21.22
C PRO A 544 42.70 -30.16 22.14
N GLN A 545 43.65 -30.75 22.90
CA GLN A 545 43.35 -31.90 23.75
C GLN A 545 42.79 -31.48 25.12
N GLY A 546 43.40 -30.51 25.80
CA GLY A 546 42.88 -29.99 27.07
C GLY A 546 41.60 -29.17 26.91
N SER A 547 41.45 -28.48 25.78
CA SER A 547 40.26 -27.67 25.45
C SER A 547 39.05 -28.53 25.13
N PHE A 548 39.23 -29.67 24.46
CA PHE A 548 38.10 -30.54 24.13
C PHE A 548 37.46 -31.17 25.37
N LYS A 549 38.26 -31.49 26.40
CA LYS A 549 37.71 -31.96 27.70
C LYS A 549 36.83 -30.89 28.34
N LYS A 550 37.30 -29.64 28.42
CA LYS A 550 36.51 -28.51 28.93
C LYS A 550 35.26 -28.27 28.12
N PHE A 551 35.34 -28.44 26.79
CA PHE A 551 34.18 -28.36 25.92
C PHE A 551 33.12 -29.41 26.26
N MET A 552 33.52 -30.67 26.44
CA MET A 552 32.60 -31.75 26.81
C MET A 552 31.97 -31.53 28.20
N GLU A 553 32.73 -31.01 29.17
CA GLU A 553 32.18 -30.65 30.48
C GLU A 553 31.12 -29.54 30.39
N ALA A 554 31.34 -28.53 29.54
CA ALA A 554 30.35 -27.49 29.27
C ALA A 554 29.16 -28.03 28.46
N TYR A 555 29.42 -28.92 27.49
CA TYR A 555 28.38 -29.62 26.73
C TYR A 555 27.43 -30.32 27.68
N GLU A 556 27.89 -31.17 28.61
CA GLU A 556 26.97 -31.88 29.51
C GLU A 556 26.08 -30.95 30.36
N ARG A 557 26.53 -29.72 30.66
CA ARG A 557 25.78 -28.75 31.47
C ARG A 557 24.83 -27.86 30.67
N ALA A 558 25.14 -27.54 29.42
CA ALA A 558 24.36 -26.62 28.62
C ALA A 558 23.07 -27.29 28.10
N GLU A 559 21.94 -26.59 28.13
CA GLU A 559 20.66 -27.09 27.62
C GLU A 559 20.49 -26.80 26.12
N ASN A 560 21.10 -25.72 25.64
CA ASN A 560 20.97 -25.27 24.26
C ASN A 560 22.32 -24.76 23.67
N PRO A 561 22.41 -24.58 22.33
CA PRO A 561 23.65 -24.18 21.67
C PRO A 561 24.20 -22.84 22.15
N LEU A 562 23.33 -21.86 22.45
CA LEU A 562 23.74 -20.54 22.91
C LEU A 562 24.33 -20.60 24.32
N GLN A 563 23.71 -21.34 25.24
CA GLN A 563 24.28 -21.58 26.57
C GLN A 563 25.67 -22.26 26.48
N LEU A 564 25.83 -23.20 25.54
CA LEU A 564 27.12 -23.89 25.34
C LEU A 564 28.21 -22.90 24.91
N VAL A 565 27.99 -22.10 23.86
CA VAL A 565 29.03 -21.15 23.39
C VAL A 565 29.32 -20.02 24.39
N ASN A 566 28.37 -19.69 25.25
CA ASN A 566 28.56 -18.72 26.33
C ASN A 566 29.36 -19.27 27.52
N SER A 567 29.65 -20.57 27.58
CA SER A 567 30.35 -21.21 28.71
C SER A 567 31.85 -20.92 28.77
N PHE A 568 32.42 -20.27 27.75
CA PHE A 568 33.86 -20.09 27.61
C PHE A 568 34.35 -18.65 27.84
N GLY A 569 33.59 -17.83 28.57
CA GLY A 569 34.05 -16.51 29.05
C GLY A 569 33.99 -15.37 28.02
N ILE A 570 33.37 -15.59 26.85
CA ILE A 570 32.93 -14.51 25.95
C ILE A 570 31.43 -14.69 25.74
N THR A 571 30.69 -13.59 25.90
CA THR A 571 29.24 -13.61 25.66
C THR A 571 28.95 -13.62 24.16
N VAL A 572 28.09 -14.52 23.72
CA VAL A 572 27.57 -14.65 22.36
C VAL A 572 26.05 -14.49 22.42
N ARG A 573 25.53 -13.46 21.78
CA ARG A 573 24.09 -13.24 21.62
C ARG A 573 23.58 -13.94 20.36
N ASP A 574 22.27 -14.20 20.31
CA ASP A 574 21.67 -14.80 19.12
C ASP A 574 21.77 -13.84 17.93
N LYS A 575 22.43 -14.30 16.86
CA LYS A 575 22.59 -13.51 15.64
C LYS A 575 21.27 -13.32 14.90
N ALA A 576 20.37 -14.30 14.93
CA ALA A 576 19.18 -14.32 14.09
C ALA A 576 18.00 -15.06 14.76
N PRO A 577 17.47 -14.52 15.87
CA PRO A 577 16.33 -15.11 16.56
C PRO A 577 15.02 -14.96 15.77
N THR A 578 14.99 -14.12 14.72
CA THR A 578 13.79 -13.93 13.90
C THR A 578 14.12 -13.78 12.42
N TYR A 579 13.41 -14.56 11.61
CA TYR A 579 13.38 -14.47 10.15
C TYR A 579 12.01 -14.03 9.67
N ILE A 580 11.98 -13.23 8.61
CA ILE A 580 10.75 -12.74 8.00
C ILE A 580 10.52 -13.50 6.70
N GLY A 581 9.39 -14.19 6.62
CA GLY A 581 8.88 -14.74 5.38
C GLY A 581 8.56 -13.66 4.35
N ALA A 582 8.93 -13.87 3.08
CA ALA A 582 8.66 -12.92 2.02
C ALA A 582 8.45 -13.58 0.66
N ARG A 583 7.62 -12.95 -0.17
CA ARG A 583 7.52 -13.27 -1.59
C ARG A 583 7.41 -12.01 -2.44
N MET A 584 7.72 -12.15 -3.73
CA MET A 584 7.50 -11.07 -4.68
C MET A 584 6.00 -10.73 -4.78
N GLY A 585 5.70 -9.47 -4.53
CA GLY A 585 4.46 -8.79 -4.86
C GLY A 585 4.57 -8.19 -6.25
N ARG A 586 4.24 -6.92 -6.41
CA ARG A 586 4.24 -6.22 -7.71
C ARG A 586 5.65 -5.71 -8.05
N PRO A 587 6.12 -5.85 -9.31
CA PRO A 587 7.34 -5.16 -9.76
C PRO A 587 7.18 -3.64 -9.68
N GLU A 588 8.31 -2.93 -9.71
CA GLU A 588 8.34 -1.48 -9.86
C GLU A 588 7.71 -1.03 -11.20
N LYS A 589 7.36 0.26 -11.27
CA LYS A 589 6.74 0.85 -12.44
C LYS A 589 7.29 2.25 -12.64
N ALA A 590 7.67 2.58 -13.86
CA ALA A 590 7.94 3.94 -14.31
C ALA A 590 7.50 4.04 -15.78
N LYS A 591 6.21 4.30 -16.01
CA LYS A 591 5.65 4.29 -17.37
C LYS A 591 4.51 5.28 -17.57
N GLU A 592 4.39 5.76 -18.80
CA GLU A 592 3.26 6.57 -19.24
C GLU A 592 1.93 5.86 -19.00
N ARG A 593 0.94 6.60 -18.49
CA ARG A 593 -0.42 6.09 -18.32
C ARG A 593 -1.21 6.26 -19.62
N LYS A 594 -1.36 5.15 -20.36
CA LYS A 594 -2.12 5.10 -21.62
C LYS A 594 -3.50 4.52 -21.39
N MET A 595 -4.52 5.15 -21.99
CA MET A 595 -5.80 4.49 -22.18
C MET A 595 -5.63 3.25 -23.05
N GLN A 596 -6.57 2.30 -22.96
CA GLN A 596 -6.60 1.15 -23.84
C GLN A 596 -7.81 1.23 -24.76
N PRO A 597 -7.61 1.38 -26.08
CA PRO A 597 -6.37 1.72 -26.79
C PRO A 597 -5.85 3.15 -26.48
N PRO A 598 -4.58 3.47 -26.81
CA PRO A 598 -3.99 4.79 -26.57
C PRO A 598 -4.71 5.91 -27.33
N VAL A 599 -4.86 7.07 -26.69
CA VAL A 599 -5.62 8.23 -27.19
C VAL A 599 -4.73 9.48 -27.12
N ASN A 600 -4.81 10.34 -28.14
CA ASN A 600 -4.16 11.65 -28.16
C ASN A 600 -5.16 12.81 -27.93
N VAL A 601 -6.42 12.62 -28.30
CA VAL A 601 -7.47 13.64 -28.14
C VAL A 601 -8.82 13.03 -27.78
N LEU A 602 -9.54 13.69 -26.88
CA LEU A 602 -10.89 13.30 -26.48
C LEU A 602 -11.93 13.83 -27.50
N PHE A 603 -11.85 13.33 -28.74
CA PHE A 603 -12.76 13.66 -29.83
C PHE A 603 -13.45 12.39 -30.36
N PRO A 604 -14.79 12.32 -30.41
CA PRO A 604 -15.50 11.14 -30.86
C PRO A 604 -15.45 10.99 -32.38
N ILE A 605 -15.13 9.80 -32.87
CA ILE A 605 -15.10 9.46 -34.30
C ILE A 605 -15.87 8.17 -34.66
N GLY A 606 -16.59 7.59 -33.69
CA GLY A 606 -17.32 6.34 -33.89
C GLY A 606 -16.40 5.23 -34.41
N GLN A 607 -16.83 4.56 -35.48
CA GLN A 607 -16.06 3.52 -36.16
C GLN A 607 -15.25 4.07 -37.37
N ALA A 608 -15.33 5.37 -37.67
CA ALA A 608 -14.78 5.94 -38.90
C ALA A 608 -13.25 5.86 -38.98
N GLY A 609 -12.55 5.85 -37.84
CA GLY A 609 -11.09 5.69 -37.76
C GLY A 609 -10.59 4.24 -37.67
N GLY A 610 -11.48 3.25 -37.87
CA GLY A 610 -11.14 1.83 -37.78
C GLY A 610 -10.69 1.36 -36.39
N ARG A 611 -9.99 0.22 -36.32
CA ARG A 611 -9.54 -0.39 -35.04
C ARG A 611 -8.61 0.52 -34.23
N THR A 612 -7.80 1.34 -34.92
CA THR A 612 -6.82 2.25 -34.29
C THR A 612 -7.41 3.60 -33.89
N ARG A 613 -8.68 3.87 -34.25
CA ARG A 613 -9.39 5.12 -33.95
C ARG A 613 -8.61 6.34 -34.45
N ASP A 614 -8.07 6.25 -35.66
CA ASP A 614 -7.27 7.32 -36.25
C ASP A 614 -8.15 8.37 -36.93
N ILE A 615 -8.03 9.62 -36.47
CA ILE A 615 -8.78 10.77 -36.97
C ILE A 615 -8.38 11.11 -38.41
N LYS A 616 -7.12 10.88 -38.80
CA LYS A 616 -6.69 11.12 -40.18
C LYS A 616 -7.38 10.18 -41.17
N LYS A 617 -7.60 8.93 -40.77
CA LYS A 617 -8.41 7.97 -41.53
C LYS A 617 -9.89 8.37 -41.54
N ALA A 618 -10.43 8.80 -40.39
CA ALA A 618 -11.81 9.28 -40.32
C ALA A 618 -12.06 10.48 -41.25
N ALA A 619 -11.09 11.38 -41.39
CA ALA A 619 -11.15 12.54 -42.28
C ALA A 619 -11.27 12.20 -43.78
N GLN A 620 -10.96 10.96 -44.19
CA GLN A 620 -11.19 10.51 -45.57
C GLN A 620 -12.68 10.37 -45.91
N ARG A 621 -13.57 10.21 -44.90
CA ARG A 621 -15.02 10.09 -45.08
C ARG A 621 -15.76 11.44 -45.15
N ASN A 622 -15.04 12.56 -45.18
CA ASN A 622 -15.51 13.95 -45.05
C ASN A 622 -16.21 14.27 -43.72
N TYR A 623 -17.22 13.48 -43.33
CA TYR A 623 -17.99 13.64 -42.08
C TYR A 623 -18.02 12.36 -41.22
N VAL A 624 -18.38 12.53 -39.94
CA VAL A 624 -18.70 11.45 -39.00
C VAL A 624 -20.00 11.73 -38.26
N GLU A 625 -20.77 10.70 -37.97
CA GLU A 625 -21.97 10.80 -37.12
C GLU A 625 -21.64 10.36 -35.70
N VAL A 626 -21.68 11.30 -34.77
CA VAL A 626 -21.26 11.10 -33.38
C VAL A 626 -22.14 11.88 -32.42
N GLU A 627 -22.24 11.39 -31.20
CA GLU A 627 -22.96 12.06 -30.12
C GLU A 627 -22.05 13.11 -29.47
N VAL A 628 -22.45 14.38 -29.54
CA VAL A 628 -21.70 15.54 -29.02
C VAL A 628 -22.64 16.56 -28.40
N ALA A 629 -22.08 17.47 -27.60
CA ALA A 629 -22.80 18.60 -27.03
C ALA A 629 -23.47 19.47 -28.12
N ARG A 630 -24.77 19.73 -27.96
CA ARG A 630 -25.50 20.79 -28.65
C ARG A 630 -25.46 22.05 -27.80
N ARG A 631 -24.81 23.09 -28.31
CA ARG A 631 -24.74 24.42 -27.70
C ARG A 631 -25.27 25.47 -28.66
N VAL A 632 -26.10 26.38 -28.16
CA VAL A 632 -26.74 27.45 -28.94
C VAL A 632 -26.15 28.79 -28.55
N CYS A 633 -25.85 29.63 -29.54
CA CYS A 633 -25.40 30.99 -29.33
C CYS A 633 -26.48 31.82 -28.61
N GLU A 634 -26.11 32.59 -27.59
CA GLU A 634 -27.07 33.41 -26.82
C GLU A 634 -27.68 34.57 -27.62
N ASN A 635 -27.02 35.01 -28.68
CA ASN A 635 -27.42 36.17 -29.50
C ASN A 635 -27.80 35.81 -30.95
N GLY A 636 -27.89 34.53 -31.28
CA GLY A 636 -28.19 34.10 -32.65
C GLY A 636 -28.47 32.61 -32.72
N ASN A 637 -28.98 32.12 -33.85
CA ASN A 637 -29.45 30.74 -33.97
C ASN A 637 -28.35 29.71 -34.31
N GLU A 638 -27.08 30.06 -34.10
CA GLU A 638 -25.97 29.16 -34.44
C GLU A 638 -25.81 28.03 -33.42
N VAL A 639 -25.67 26.81 -33.94
CA VAL A 639 -25.60 25.57 -33.15
C VAL A 639 -24.21 24.94 -33.31
N THR A 640 -23.46 24.90 -32.22
CA THR A 640 -22.09 24.38 -32.18
C THR A 640 -21.88 23.45 -30.98
N PHE A 641 -20.68 22.90 -30.83
CA PHE A 641 -20.24 22.21 -29.61
C PHE A 641 -19.19 23.02 -28.84
N LYS A 642 -18.74 24.16 -29.39
CA LYS A 642 -17.71 25.03 -28.80
C LYS A 642 -18.31 25.96 -27.75
N THR A 643 -17.51 26.33 -26.74
CA THR A 643 -17.88 27.28 -25.68
C THR A 643 -18.25 28.66 -26.23
N LEU A 644 -17.48 29.15 -27.21
CA LEU A 644 -17.75 30.41 -27.92
C LEU A 644 -18.32 30.16 -29.33
N CYS A 645 -19.25 31.01 -29.73
CA CYS A 645 -19.86 30.98 -31.05
C CYS A 645 -18.80 31.30 -32.12
N PRO A 646 -18.60 30.43 -33.13
CA PRO A 646 -17.58 30.65 -34.16
C PRO A 646 -17.87 31.84 -35.08
N LYS A 647 -19.12 32.36 -35.11
CA LYS A 647 -19.50 33.53 -35.94
C LYS A 647 -19.40 34.87 -35.20
N CYS A 648 -19.89 34.95 -33.96
CA CYS A 648 -19.99 36.23 -33.23
C CYS A 648 -19.12 36.29 -31.97
N GLY A 649 -18.43 35.21 -31.58
CA GLY A 649 -17.55 35.16 -30.41
C GLY A 649 -18.25 35.16 -29.04
N ARG A 650 -19.58 35.29 -28.97
CA ARG A 650 -20.33 35.25 -27.71
C ARG A 650 -20.42 33.83 -27.13
N LYS A 651 -20.73 33.74 -25.83
CA LYS A 651 -20.97 32.47 -25.14
C LYS A 651 -22.12 31.70 -25.76
N THR A 652 -22.01 30.38 -25.68
CA THR A 652 -23.05 29.45 -26.09
C THR A 652 -23.58 28.73 -24.85
N ARG A 653 -24.87 28.43 -24.84
CA ARG A 653 -25.54 27.69 -23.77
C ARG A 653 -25.67 26.22 -24.15
N TYR A 654 -25.27 25.31 -23.26
CA TYR A 654 -25.51 23.88 -23.43
C TYR A 654 -27.01 23.57 -23.32
N GLU A 655 -27.52 22.70 -24.19
CA GLU A 655 -28.90 22.22 -24.11
C GLU A 655 -28.98 20.72 -23.84
N LYS A 656 -28.28 19.92 -24.65
CA LYS A 656 -28.27 18.46 -24.53
C LYS A 656 -27.13 17.83 -25.32
N ALA A 657 -26.84 16.57 -25.06
CA ALA A 657 -26.12 15.71 -25.99
C ALA A 657 -27.05 15.24 -27.12
N GLU A 658 -26.57 15.26 -28.36
CA GLU A 658 -27.33 14.68 -29.48
C GLU A 658 -26.40 14.11 -30.56
N LYS A 659 -26.91 13.16 -31.35
CA LYS A 659 -26.18 12.65 -32.53
C LYS A 659 -26.18 13.71 -33.63
N ARG A 660 -24.99 14.11 -34.10
CA ARG A 660 -24.81 15.10 -35.16
C ARG A 660 -23.82 14.60 -36.21
N LYS A 661 -24.03 15.07 -37.43
CA LYS A 661 -23.07 14.96 -38.54
C LYS A 661 -22.00 16.04 -38.39
N ILE A 662 -20.75 15.64 -38.22
CA ILE A 662 -19.61 16.53 -37.99
C ILE A 662 -18.64 16.44 -39.16
N GLU A 663 -18.37 17.58 -39.82
CA GLU A 663 -17.41 17.71 -40.94
C GLU A 663 -15.95 17.58 -40.46
N ILE A 664 -15.55 16.35 -40.13
CA ILE A 664 -14.26 16.03 -39.50
C ILE A 664 -13.07 16.44 -40.37
N LYS A 665 -13.20 16.37 -41.71
CA LYS A 665 -12.12 16.75 -42.63
C LYS A 665 -11.82 18.25 -42.57
N GLU A 666 -12.87 19.06 -42.55
CA GLU A 666 -12.73 20.51 -42.45
C GLU A 666 -12.16 20.92 -41.08
N LEU A 667 -12.66 20.30 -40.00
CA LEU A 667 -12.14 20.53 -38.65
C LEU A 667 -10.66 20.16 -38.53
N LEU A 668 -10.25 19.00 -39.07
CA LEU A 668 -8.86 18.57 -39.05
C LEU A 668 -7.97 19.50 -39.86
N ASN A 669 -8.39 19.91 -41.06
CA ASN A 669 -7.62 20.82 -41.91
C ASN A 669 -7.41 22.19 -41.24
N LYS A 670 -8.46 22.75 -40.62
CA LYS A 670 -8.36 23.99 -39.83
C LYS A 670 -7.40 23.84 -38.66
N ALA A 671 -7.49 22.74 -37.92
CA ALA A 671 -6.58 22.46 -36.82
C ALA A 671 -5.11 22.34 -37.29
N ILE A 672 -4.86 21.67 -38.43
CA ILE A 672 -3.53 21.57 -39.04
C ILE A 672 -2.99 22.93 -39.49
N GLN A 673 -3.84 23.80 -40.04
CA GLN A 673 -3.45 25.17 -40.41
C GLN A 673 -3.01 25.98 -39.18
N HIS A 674 -3.64 25.78 -38.03
CA HIS A 674 -3.31 26.50 -36.79
C HIS A 674 -2.01 26.02 -36.13
N VAL A 675 -1.76 24.71 -36.07
CA VAL A 675 -0.68 24.14 -35.23
C VAL A 675 0.35 23.30 -35.99
N GLY A 676 0.22 23.23 -37.32
CA GLY A 676 0.98 22.33 -38.18
C GLY A 676 0.43 20.90 -38.16
N ASN A 677 1.00 20.01 -38.98
CA ASN A 677 0.62 18.60 -39.02
C ASN A 677 1.55 17.75 -38.13
N SER A 678 1.06 16.60 -37.67
CA SER A 678 1.88 15.54 -37.08
C SER A 678 2.20 14.49 -38.14
N SER A 679 3.39 13.88 -38.13
CA SER A 679 3.68 12.70 -38.96
C SER A 679 3.12 11.40 -38.36
N ASN A 680 2.81 11.38 -37.05
CA ASN A 680 2.29 10.22 -36.35
C ASN A 680 0.75 10.10 -36.49
N ASP A 681 0.19 8.94 -36.16
CA ASP A 681 -1.27 8.75 -36.04
C ASP A 681 -1.89 9.75 -35.06
N LEU A 682 -3.14 10.14 -35.30
CA LEU A 682 -3.90 11.01 -34.40
C LEU A 682 -5.08 10.23 -33.83
N LYS A 683 -4.91 9.67 -32.63
CA LYS A 683 -5.90 8.74 -32.06
C LYS A 683 -6.98 9.47 -31.27
N GLY A 684 -8.24 9.30 -31.68
CA GLY A 684 -9.43 9.81 -31.01
C GLY A 684 -10.12 8.78 -30.11
N VAL A 685 -11.36 9.09 -29.68
CA VAL A 685 -12.21 8.16 -28.91
C VAL A 685 -13.36 7.63 -29.78
N MET A 686 -13.90 6.46 -29.43
CA MET A 686 -15.04 5.90 -30.14
C MET A 686 -16.31 6.71 -29.87
N GLY A 687 -16.49 7.15 -28.63
CA GLY A 687 -17.59 8.00 -28.19
C GLY A 687 -17.23 8.68 -26.88
N MET A 688 -17.93 9.76 -26.56
CA MET A 688 -17.75 10.50 -25.31
C MET A 688 -18.51 9.79 -24.17
N THR A 689 -17.80 9.54 -23.06
CA THR A 689 -18.38 8.98 -21.82
C THR A 689 -18.71 10.05 -20.78
N SER A 690 -18.26 11.29 -20.98
CA SER A 690 -18.60 12.43 -20.13
C SER A 690 -20.08 12.79 -20.25
N GLU A 691 -20.70 13.24 -19.16
CA GLU A 691 -22.10 13.69 -19.12
C GLU A 691 -22.45 14.68 -20.23
N PHE A 692 -21.66 15.74 -20.37
CA PHE A 692 -21.92 16.81 -21.34
C PHE A 692 -21.49 16.51 -22.78
N LYS A 693 -20.72 15.43 -22.99
CA LYS A 693 -20.16 15.02 -24.30
C LYS A 693 -19.52 16.17 -25.11
N ILE A 694 -18.80 17.05 -24.44
CA ILE A 694 -18.08 18.17 -25.07
C ILE A 694 -16.73 17.65 -25.61
N PRO A 695 -16.50 17.64 -26.93
CA PRO A 695 -15.26 17.12 -27.50
C PRO A 695 -14.09 18.10 -27.31
N GLU A 696 -12.89 17.54 -27.11
CA GLU A 696 -11.65 18.32 -27.00
C GLU A 696 -11.21 18.88 -28.37
N PRO A 697 -10.66 20.11 -28.46
CA PRO A 697 -10.11 20.66 -29.70
C PRO A 697 -9.04 19.76 -30.34
N LEU A 698 -9.14 19.55 -31.65
CA LEU A 698 -8.22 18.69 -32.41
C LEU A 698 -6.77 19.21 -32.38
N GLU A 699 -6.58 20.52 -32.27
CA GLU A 699 -5.29 21.17 -32.13
C GLU A 699 -4.45 20.56 -30.99
N LYS A 700 -5.09 20.33 -29.82
CA LYS A 700 -4.42 19.69 -28.67
C LYS A 700 -3.98 18.27 -29.01
N GLY A 701 -4.82 17.53 -29.73
CA GLY A 701 -4.52 16.19 -30.22
C GLY A 701 -3.30 16.15 -31.14
N ILE A 702 -3.23 17.06 -32.10
CA ILE A 702 -2.12 17.15 -33.05
C ILE A 702 -0.81 17.42 -32.30
N LEU A 703 -0.81 18.39 -31.38
CA LEU A 703 0.35 18.71 -30.56
C LEU A 703 0.79 17.51 -29.70
N ARG A 704 -0.16 16.82 -29.04
CA ARG A 704 0.15 15.59 -28.28
C ARG A 704 0.72 14.49 -29.18
N SER A 705 0.15 14.28 -30.37
CA SER A 705 0.64 13.30 -31.35
C SER A 705 2.06 13.63 -31.83
N LYS A 706 2.35 14.91 -32.09
CA LYS A 706 3.69 15.39 -32.49
C LYS A 706 4.75 15.08 -31.44
N HIS A 707 4.40 15.20 -30.17
CA HIS A 707 5.30 14.95 -29.03
C HIS A 707 5.17 13.55 -28.42
N ARG A 708 4.41 12.64 -29.04
CA ARG A 708 4.15 11.27 -28.54
C ARG A 708 3.58 11.22 -27.11
N VAL A 709 2.80 12.23 -26.74
CA VAL A 709 2.08 12.30 -25.47
C VAL A 709 0.67 11.73 -25.64
N TYR A 710 0.17 11.05 -24.61
CA TYR A 710 -1.16 10.46 -24.56
C TYR A 710 -2.02 11.15 -23.50
N VAL A 711 -3.30 11.26 -23.79
CA VAL A 711 -4.28 11.90 -22.91
C VAL A 711 -5.03 10.83 -22.10
N PHE A 712 -5.36 11.15 -20.85
CA PHE A 712 -6.26 10.36 -20.02
C PHE A 712 -7.69 10.93 -20.06
N LYS A 713 -8.64 10.28 -19.38
CA LYS A 713 -10.07 10.56 -19.51
C LYS A 713 -10.49 12.00 -19.15
N ASP A 714 -9.69 12.69 -18.34
CA ASP A 714 -9.91 14.05 -17.84
C ASP A 714 -9.14 15.12 -18.64
N GLY A 715 -8.49 14.75 -19.75
CA GLY A 715 -7.70 15.70 -20.56
C GLY A 715 -6.25 15.89 -20.10
N THR A 716 -5.84 15.26 -18.98
CA THR A 716 -4.46 15.32 -18.47
C THR A 716 -3.55 14.28 -19.13
N ALA A 717 -2.23 14.52 -19.11
CA ALA A 717 -1.23 13.48 -19.38
C ALA A 717 -0.66 13.01 -18.04
N ARG A 718 -0.55 11.69 -17.84
CA ARG A 718 -0.16 11.09 -16.56
C ARG A 718 1.00 10.11 -16.74
N PHE A 719 1.87 10.06 -15.73
CA PHE A 719 2.97 9.11 -15.64
C PHE A 719 2.81 8.32 -14.34
N ASP A 720 2.76 7.00 -14.43
CA ASP A 720 2.63 6.13 -13.28
C ASP A 720 4.04 5.70 -12.84
N ALA A 721 4.46 6.14 -11.65
CA ALA A 721 5.70 5.74 -11.01
C ALA A 721 5.42 5.01 -9.69
N THR A 722 6.24 4.03 -9.32
CA THR A 722 6.31 3.55 -7.93
C THR A 722 7.05 4.59 -7.11
N ASP A 723 6.41 5.09 -6.08
CA ASP A 723 6.95 6.00 -5.10
C ASP A 723 7.61 5.24 -3.94
N LEU A 724 8.74 5.76 -3.49
CA LEU A 724 9.47 5.34 -2.31
C LEU A 724 9.79 6.60 -1.48
N PRO A 725 9.86 6.49 -0.15
CA PRO A 725 10.10 7.63 0.74
C PRO A 725 11.50 8.24 0.61
#